data_AF-A0AAP0S024-F1
#
_entry.id   AF-A0AAP0S024-F1
#
_cell.length_a   1.000
_cell.length_b   1.000
_cell.length_c   1.000
_cell.angle_alpha   90.00
_cell.angle_beta   90.00
_cell.angle_gamma   90.00
#
_symmetry.space_group_name_H-M   'P 1'
#
loop_
_entity.id
_entity.type
_entity.pdbx_description
1 polymer ?
#
loop_
_entity_poly.entity_id
_entity_poly.type
_entity_poly.pdbx_seq_one_letter_code
_entity_poly.pdbx_strand_id
1 'polypeptide(L)'
;MREWGWQFLIHACGPRPELMGSGCFMGTKPTGLVWIRTQYTTLALIWPSIAFLLFLLLPFTSSLGTMTVNNTTRREVITARQGVVATDDGRCSRIGRDVLREGGNAIDASVAAALCLGVVSPASSGIGGGAFMLVSLANGTVQAFDMRETAPMLSSQNMYNGNASLKASGVLSIAVPGELAGLHKAWEQHGRLSWERLVRPAEHLARMGFKISPYLHMQMVKTESGIMADVGLRDIFTSNSKLLQPGDICQNKKLAKTLRSLSKYGSQAFYNGSIGIKLIRDVRKLGGMLTMEDLRRYQVKLREPVSAEILGLKIVGMPPPSSGGAAMILILNILAQYGVPSGVSGPLGIHREIEALKHAFSVRMNIGDPDFVNMSKVLADMLSPKFALELKKTIDDNMTFNSSYYGGRWNQIQDHGTSHISIVDREQNAVSMTNTVNSYFGAGILSPSTGIVLNNEMDDFSIPGNISAGLRPPAPANFIRPAKRPLSTMAPTIILKDKQLKAVVGASGGAMIIAGTTEVLLNHFARGMDPFSSVMAPRVYHQLIPNVVSYENWTTVSSDHFEVPAETREVLKKKGHVLQGLAGGTICQFVVQRLESAKEDGGKGFGELVAVSAKHQCIGLCECIYIDSNSSLMETSVAPSMATPLDFYASVLQASQKSKDPFARKSIHARIIKAGLHFSAFLMNDLINFNANIGFFFDARRVFDEIPVKNTYFWNTILSTYTKHGRIDAAHRIFEEMPNRDSISWTAMIVGYNQMGRFENPIQMFLEMVFCRVPPTQLTITDVFASCVAIEALDG
;
A
#
# COMPACT_ATOMS: atom_id res chain seq x y z
N MET A 1 36.63 6.19 0.98
CA MET A 1 36.66 7.66 1.19
C MET A 1 35.30 8.20 1.67
N ARG A 2 34.72 7.70 2.77
CA ARG A 2 33.44 8.22 3.33
C ARG A 2 33.38 8.27 4.87
N GLU A 3 34.47 8.03 5.58
CA GLU A 3 34.51 8.11 7.05
C GLU A 3 35.45 9.19 7.60
N TRP A 4 36.31 9.80 6.77
CA TRP A 4 37.27 10.83 7.22
C TRP A 4 36.76 12.28 7.08
N GLY A 5 35.60 12.50 6.47
CA GLY A 5 35.06 13.86 6.25
C GLY A 5 34.36 14.48 7.46
N TRP A 6 33.88 13.68 8.41
CA TRP A 6 33.06 14.17 9.52
C TRP A 6 33.87 14.65 10.73
N GLN A 7 35.04 14.06 10.99
CA GLN A 7 35.91 14.51 12.08
C GLN A 7 36.60 15.85 11.77
N PHE A 8 36.83 16.16 10.49
CA PHE A 8 37.50 17.40 10.08
C PHE A 8 36.65 18.66 10.34
N LEU A 9 35.32 18.55 10.19
CA LEU A 9 34.37 19.66 10.42
C LEU A 9 34.22 20.03 11.90
N ILE A 10 34.26 19.03 12.80
CA ILE A 10 34.18 19.25 14.25
C ILE A 10 35.50 19.85 14.80
N HIS A 11 36.63 19.54 14.17
CA HIS A 11 37.93 20.10 14.54
C HIS A 11 38.19 21.50 13.98
N ALA A 12 37.58 21.86 12.84
CA ALA A 12 37.81 23.16 12.17
C ALA A 12 36.95 24.32 12.70
N CYS A 13 35.73 24.07 13.20
CA CYS A 13 34.87 25.11 13.81
C CYS A 13 34.59 24.88 15.32
N GLY A 14 35.45 24.12 16.02
CA GLY A 14 35.35 23.96 17.47
C GLY A 14 35.74 25.26 18.20
N PRO A 15 35.01 25.68 19.26
CA PRO A 15 35.33 26.92 19.95
C PRO A 15 36.71 26.83 20.62
N ARG A 16 37.55 27.85 20.44
CA ARG A 16 38.70 28.07 21.32
C ARG A 16 38.18 28.36 22.74
N PRO A 17 38.85 27.85 23.79
CA PRO A 17 38.36 27.93 25.15
C PRO A 17 38.67 29.31 25.75
N GLU A 18 37.98 30.34 25.31
CA GLU A 18 38.00 31.67 25.91
C GLU A 18 36.73 32.40 25.45
N LEU A 19 35.94 32.92 26.40
CA LEU A 19 34.59 33.50 26.25
C LEU A 19 33.39 32.54 26.43
N MET A 20 33.34 31.86 27.58
CA MET A 20 32.08 31.77 28.32
C MET A 20 32.22 32.58 29.60
N GLY A 21 31.98 33.89 29.45
CA GLY A 21 31.60 34.75 30.55
C GLY A 21 30.21 34.34 31.04
N SER A 22 30.14 33.98 32.31
CA SER A 22 28.90 33.83 33.06
C SER A 22 28.22 35.19 33.18
N GLY A 23 26.92 35.32 32.88
CA GLY A 23 26.24 36.60 33.13
C GLY A 23 24.82 36.78 32.62
N CYS A 24 23.85 36.09 33.25
CA CYS A 24 22.62 36.77 33.68
C CYS A 24 22.09 36.10 34.96
N PHE A 25 22.70 36.45 36.09
CA PHE A 25 22.00 36.75 37.33
C PHE A 25 22.72 37.95 37.96
N MET A 26 21.99 39.05 38.12
CA MET A 26 22.46 40.26 38.81
C MET A 26 22.54 40.02 40.34
N GLY A 27 23.65 40.48 40.94
CA GLY A 27 23.77 41.03 42.31
C GLY A 27 23.64 40.04 43.48
N THR A 28 24.48 40.02 44.53
CA THR A 28 25.51 40.94 45.04
C THR A 28 26.48 40.19 45.99
N LYS A 29 27.80 40.37 45.72
CA LYS A 29 29.07 40.27 46.52
C LYS A 29 29.05 40.24 48.08
N PRO A 30 30.23 40.11 48.77
CA PRO A 30 31.36 39.14 48.69
C PRO A 30 31.81 38.67 50.12
N THR A 31 32.73 37.72 50.32
CA THR A 31 34.20 37.86 50.60
C THR A 31 34.65 36.52 51.21
N GLY A 32 35.83 35.94 51.00
CA GLY A 32 37.03 36.35 50.31
C GLY A 32 38.01 35.16 50.21
N LEU A 33 39.01 35.35 49.35
CA LEU A 33 40.26 34.58 49.21
C LEU A 33 40.88 34.25 50.58
N VAL A 34 41.67 33.18 50.76
CA VAL A 34 43.09 33.17 50.35
C VAL A 34 43.64 31.75 50.14
N TRP A 35 44.40 31.68 49.07
CA TRP A 35 45.30 30.68 48.51
C TRP A 35 46.39 30.14 49.47
N ILE A 36 46.81 28.89 49.19
CA ILE A 36 48.20 28.39 49.05
C ILE A 36 48.79 27.38 50.05
N ARG A 37 49.09 26.21 49.43
CA ARG A 37 50.23 25.28 49.57
C ARG A 37 50.20 24.19 50.64
N THR A 38 50.10 22.95 50.12
CA THR A 38 51.00 21.78 50.30
C THR A 38 51.51 21.51 51.72
N GLN A 39 51.45 20.29 52.26
CA GLN A 39 52.06 19.08 51.69
C GLN A 39 51.82 17.87 52.64
N TYR A 40 52.10 16.66 52.14
CA TYR A 40 52.28 15.36 52.84
C TYR A 40 51.01 14.55 53.21
N THR A 41 50.58 13.59 52.39
CA THR A 41 51.05 12.18 52.29
C THR A 41 51.06 11.41 53.61
N THR A 42 50.09 10.51 53.78
CA THR A 42 50.23 9.08 54.13
C THR A 42 48.82 8.52 54.40
N LEU A 43 48.58 7.23 54.12
CA LEU A 43 47.29 6.50 54.19
C LEU A 43 46.52 6.34 52.86
N ALA A 44 47.23 5.99 51.79
CA ALA A 44 46.64 5.20 50.70
C ALA A 44 47.11 3.76 50.90
N LEU A 45 46.22 2.84 51.33
CA LEU A 45 46.34 1.38 51.10
C LEU A 45 45.16 0.52 51.59
N ILE A 46 44.05 1.06 52.11
CA ILE A 46 42.94 0.21 52.64
C ILE A 46 41.59 0.41 51.92
N TRP A 47 41.45 1.40 51.05
CA TRP A 47 40.16 1.71 50.43
C TRP A 47 39.77 0.97 49.13
N PRO A 48 40.66 0.38 48.30
CA PRO A 48 40.22 -0.28 47.07
C PRO A 48 39.48 -1.60 47.31
N SER A 49 39.73 -2.27 48.44
CA SER A 49 39.18 -3.61 48.72
C SER A 49 37.77 -3.58 49.30
N ILE A 50 37.36 -2.49 49.94
CA ILE A 50 36.04 -2.35 50.56
C ILE A 50 34.99 -1.87 49.54
N ALA A 51 35.39 -1.03 48.58
CA ALA A 51 34.49 -0.56 47.52
C ALA A 51 34.07 -1.68 46.54
N PHE A 52 34.92 -2.67 46.31
CA PHE A 52 34.62 -3.78 45.40
C PHE A 52 33.66 -4.82 46.00
N LEU A 53 33.69 -5.02 47.32
CA LEU A 53 32.77 -5.93 48.02
C LEU A 53 31.36 -5.34 48.23
N LEU A 54 31.23 -4.02 48.35
CA LEU A 54 29.94 -3.34 48.46
C LEU A 54 29.16 -3.27 47.14
N PHE A 55 29.84 -3.40 45.99
CA PHE A 55 29.20 -3.40 44.67
C PHE A 55 28.57 -4.76 44.29
N LEU A 56 28.97 -5.84 44.97
CA LEU A 56 28.49 -7.21 44.70
C LEU A 56 27.23 -7.61 45.49
N LEU A 57 26.76 -6.77 46.43
CA LEU A 57 25.66 -7.11 47.35
C LEU A 57 24.41 -6.21 47.24
N LEU A 58 24.28 -5.38 46.21
CA LEU A 58 23.03 -4.65 45.96
C LEU A 58 22.06 -5.50 45.12
N PRO A 59 20.83 -5.80 45.60
CA PRO A 59 19.85 -6.56 44.84
C PRO A 59 19.31 -5.71 43.69
N PHE A 60 19.35 -6.26 42.47
CA PHE A 60 18.69 -5.71 41.28
C PHE A 60 17.18 -5.64 41.53
N THR A 61 16.70 -4.48 41.96
CA THR A 61 15.27 -4.14 41.90
C THR A 61 15.00 -3.57 40.50
N SER A 62 14.46 -4.41 39.63
CA SER A 62 13.94 -3.98 38.34
C SER A 62 12.70 -3.12 38.55
N SER A 63 12.91 -1.80 38.60
CA SER A 63 11.84 -0.82 38.40
C SER A 63 11.21 -1.10 37.04
N LEU A 64 10.01 -1.69 37.03
CA LEU A 64 9.08 -1.60 35.90
C LEU A 64 8.76 -0.12 35.69
N GLY A 65 9.57 0.55 34.88
CA GLY A 65 9.14 1.77 34.23
C GLY A 65 8.04 1.39 33.26
N THR A 66 6.79 1.63 33.65
CA THR A 66 5.68 1.70 32.72
C THR A 66 6.04 2.71 31.65
N MET A 67 6.49 2.21 30.49
CA MET A 67 6.64 3.03 29.30
C MET A 67 5.24 3.50 28.92
N THR A 68 4.93 4.75 29.24
CA THR A 68 3.85 5.47 28.58
C THR A 68 4.18 5.49 27.09
N VAL A 69 3.52 4.62 26.34
CA VAL A 69 3.56 4.61 24.88
C VAL A 69 3.08 5.99 24.44
N ASN A 70 4.00 6.80 23.95
CA ASN A 70 3.67 8.04 23.26
C ASN A 70 2.83 7.65 22.04
N ASN A 71 1.52 7.87 22.15
CA ASN A 71 0.54 7.56 21.13
C ASN A 71 0.64 8.63 20.01
N THR A 72 1.77 8.66 19.30
CA THR A 72 1.82 9.31 17.99
C THR A 72 0.87 8.52 17.12
N THR A 73 -0.32 9.06 16.83
CA THR A 73 -1.27 8.49 15.89
C THR A 73 -0.54 8.18 14.58
N ARG A 74 -0.19 6.91 14.37
CA ARG A 74 0.42 6.42 13.14
C ARG A 74 -0.57 6.73 12.03
N ARG A 75 -0.17 7.58 11.08
CA ARG A 75 -0.99 8.07 9.94
C ARG A 75 -1.52 6.97 8.98
N GLU A 76 -1.31 5.70 9.31
CA GLU A 76 -1.46 4.56 8.40
C GLU A 76 -2.57 3.60 8.83
N VAL A 77 -3.13 3.82 10.02
CA VAL A 77 -4.38 3.21 10.46
C VAL A 77 -5.48 4.22 10.26
N ILE A 78 -6.49 3.85 9.48
CA ILE A 78 -7.66 4.72 9.33
C ILE A 78 -8.85 4.06 9.96
N THR A 79 -9.44 4.78 10.91
CA THR A 79 -10.67 4.38 11.58
C THR A 79 -11.84 5.20 11.05
N ALA A 80 -12.96 4.53 10.80
CA ALA A 80 -14.23 5.17 10.43
C ALA A 80 -15.43 4.33 10.86
N ARG A 81 -16.59 4.96 10.93
CA ARG A 81 -17.86 4.28 11.25
C ARG A 81 -18.77 4.08 10.04
N GLN A 82 -18.63 4.92 9.01
CA GLN A 82 -19.56 4.98 7.88
C GLN A 82 -19.05 4.27 6.62
N GLY A 83 -17.83 3.76 6.62
CA GLY A 83 -17.27 3.06 5.48
C GLY A 83 -15.84 3.45 5.20
N VAL A 84 -15.16 2.56 4.49
CA VAL A 84 -13.74 2.63 4.23
C VAL A 84 -13.38 1.95 2.92
N VAL A 85 -12.37 2.51 2.26
CA VAL A 85 -11.82 1.98 1.01
C VAL A 85 -10.32 1.77 1.19
N ALA A 86 -9.85 0.55 0.95
CA ALA A 86 -8.45 0.19 0.89
C ALA A 86 -8.13 -0.38 -0.50
N THR A 87 -7.15 0.22 -1.18
CA THR A 87 -6.65 -0.22 -2.49
C THR A 87 -5.13 -0.09 -2.52
N ASP A 88 -4.48 -0.68 -3.53
CA ASP A 88 -3.03 -0.55 -3.74
C ASP A 88 -2.57 0.89 -4.03
N ASP A 89 -3.45 1.81 -4.45
CA ASP A 89 -3.10 3.19 -4.77
C ASP A 89 -4.02 4.19 -4.08
N GLY A 90 -3.45 5.11 -3.30
CA GLY A 90 -4.22 6.08 -2.52
C GLY A 90 -5.13 6.99 -3.34
N ARG A 91 -4.84 7.22 -4.64
CA ARG A 91 -5.75 7.97 -5.52
C ARG A 91 -7.05 7.19 -5.77
N CYS A 92 -6.94 5.88 -5.94
CA CYS A 92 -8.09 5.01 -6.16
C CYS A 92 -8.89 4.79 -4.87
N SER A 93 -8.22 4.73 -3.72
CA SER A 93 -8.89 4.78 -2.42
C SER A 93 -9.70 6.06 -2.24
N ARG A 94 -9.17 7.23 -2.64
CA ARG A 94 -9.91 8.50 -2.60
C ARG A 94 -11.12 8.49 -3.52
N ILE A 95 -10.97 8.02 -4.76
CA ILE A 95 -12.09 7.93 -5.71
C ILE A 95 -13.20 7.02 -5.17
N GLY A 96 -12.85 5.85 -4.62
CA GLY A 96 -13.83 4.96 -3.99
C GLY A 96 -14.50 5.60 -2.77
N ARG A 97 -13.74 6.27 -1.91
CA ARG A 97 -14.29 7.01 -0.75
C ARG A 97 -15.27 8.10 -1.19
N ASP A 98 -14.93 8.86 -2.22
CA ASP A 98 -15.80 9.94 -2.72
C ASP A 98 -17.12 9.37 -3.26
N VAL A 99 -17.09 8.21 -3.91
CA VAL A 99 -18.30 7.46 -4.30
C VAL A 99 -19.16 7.09 -3.09
N LEU A 100 -18.56 6.60 -2.00
CA LEU A 100 -19.32 6.30 -0.77
C LEU A 100 -19.90 7.58 -0.14
N ARG A 101 -19.16 8.69 -0.16
CA ARG A 101 -19.64 10.00 0.36
C ARG A 101 -20.82 10.54 -0.43
N GLU A 102 -20.90 10.24 -1.72
CA GLU A 102 -22.00 10.62 -2.60
C GLU A 102 -23.24 9.72 -2.47
N GLY A 103 -23.25 8.80 -1.50
CA GLY A 103 -24.37 7.89 -1.24
C GLY A 103 -24.30 6.57 -2.00
N GLY A 104 -23.22 6.32 -2.76
CA GLY A 104 -22.91 5.02 -3.34
C GLY A 104 -22.62 3.96 -2.27
N ASN A 105 -22.72 2.70 -2.66
CA ASN A 105 -22.41 1.57 -1.79
C ASN A 105 -21.02 0.95 -2.09
N ALA A 106 -20.67 -0.11 -1.37
CA ALA A 106 -19.38 -0.78 -1.52
C ALA A 106 -19.12 -1.28 -2.95
N ILE A 107 -20.18 -1.66 -3.69
CA ILE A 107 -20.12 -2.13 -5.06
C ILE A 107 -19.81 -0.96 -6.00
N ASP A 108 -20.55 0.16 -5.89
CA ASP A 108 -20.27 1.38 -6.65
C ASP A 108 -18.81 1.84 -6.46
N ALA A 109 -18.35 1.87 -5.21
CA ALA A 109 -17.00 2.27 -4.86
C ALA A 109 -15.95 1.31 -5.44
N SER A 110 -16.21 0.00 -5.45
CA SER A 110 -15.30 -0.99 -6.05
C SER A 110 -15.16 -0.82 -7.56
N VAL A 111 -16.23 -0.45 -8.27
CA VAL A 111 -16.21 -0.21 -9.72
C VAL A 111 -15.34 0.99 -10.05
N ALA A 112 -15.56 2.12 -9.35
CA ALA A 112 -14.77 3.33 -9.57
C ALA A 112 -13.29 3.12 -9.18
N ALA A 113 -13.03 2.40 -8.09
CA ALA A 113 -11.68 2.08 -7.63
C ALA A 113 -10.93 1.15 -8.61
N ALA A 114 -11.58 0.10 -9.13
CA ALA A 114 -10.98 -0.83 -10.10
C ALA A 114 -10.62 -0.14 -11.42
N LEU A 115 -11.53 0.68 -11.95
CA LEU A 115 -11.28 1.46 -13.16
C LEU A 115 -10.14 2.47 -12.96
N CYS A 116 -10.03 3.06 -11.77
CA CYS A 116 -8.89 3.89 -11.41
C CYS A 116 -7.58 3.10 -11.39
N LEU A 117 -7.55 1.92 -10.76
CA LEU A 117 -6.36 1.07 -10.70
C LEU A 117 -5.89 0.65 -12.10
N GLY A 118 -6.83 0.35 -13.01
CA GLY A 118 -6.52 0.07 -14.41
C GLY A 118 -5.89 1.23 -15.17
N VAL A 119 -5.97 2.46 -14.66
CA VAL A 119 -5.31 3.64 -15.23
C VAL A 119 -3.96 3.92 -14.56
N VAL A 120 -3.89 3.87 -13.22
CA VAL A 120 -2.71 4.30 -12.46
C VAL A 120 -1.73 3.18 -12.13
N SER A 121 -2.18 1.93 -12.20
CA SER A 121 -1.40 0.70 -12.03
C SER A 121 -1.59 -0.25 -13.23
N PRO A 122 -1.43 0.23 -14.48
CA PRO A 122 -1.76 -0.53 -15.69
C PRO A 122 -0.83 -1.74 -15.92
N ALA A 123 0.30 -1.79 -15.20
CA ALA A 123 1.17 -2.95 -15.19
C ALA A 123 0.54 -4.13 -14.44
N SER A 124 -0.44 -3.92 -13.56
CA SER A 124 -0.97 -4.95 -12.66
C SER A 124 -2.42 -5.31 -12.92
N SER A 125 -3.25 -4.37 -13.38
CA SER A 125 -4.68 -4.60 -13.60
C SER A 125 -5.27 -3.66 -14.66
N GLY A 126 -6.53 -3.90 -15.05
CA GLY A 126 -7.31 -3.01 -15.92
C GLY A 126 -8.21 -3.75 -16.89
N ILE A 127 -9.07 -3.01 -17.60
CA ILE A 127 -10.16 -3.55 -18.45
C ILE A 127 -9.73 -4.51 -19.58
N GLY A 128 -8.43 -4.68 -19.82
CA GLY A 128 -7.87 -5.70 -20.71
C GLY A 128 -7.54 -7.03 -20.03
N GLY A 129 -7.83 -7.20 -18.75
CA GLY A 129 -7.69 -8.43 -17.98
C GLY A 129 -8.99 -8.87 -17.30
N GLY A 130 -8.88 -9.39 -16.09
CA GLY A 130 -9.95 -10.09 -15.37
C GLY A 130 -9.87 -9.92 -13.86
N ALA A 131 -10.88 -10.43 -13.16
CA ALA A 131 -10.97 -10.28 -11.72
C ALA A 131 -11.79 -11.38 -11.04
N PHE A 132 -11.63 -11.47 -9.71
CA PHE A 132 -12.55 -12.15 -8.82
C PHE A 132 -13.06 -11.17 -7.77
N MET A 133 -14.37 -11.11 -7.58
CA MET A 133 -15.02 -10.24 -6.60
C MET A 133 -15.94 -11.06 -5.71
N LEU A 134 -15.69 -11.02 -4.40
CA LEU A 134 -16.65 -11.43 -3.39
C LEU A 134 -17.42 -10.21 -2.91
N VAL A 135 -18.74 -10.33 -2.90
CA VAL A 135 -19.67 -9.32 -2.36
C VAL A 135 -20.42 -9.95 -1.19
N SER A 136 -20.31 -9.35 0.00
CA SER A 136 -21.15 -9.69 1.15
C SER A 136 -22.11 -8.54 1.40
N LEU A 137 -23.40 -8.80 1.34
CA LEU A 137 -24.44 -7.81 1.56
C LEU A 137 -24.92 -7.85 3.02
N ALA A 138 -25.43 -6.71 3.48
CA ALA A 138 -25.95 -6.54 4.85
C ALA A 138 -27.09 -7.50 5.21
N ASN A 139 -27.80 -8.03 4.20
CA ASN A 139 -28.88 -9.01 4.36
C ASN A 139 -28.37 -10.45 4.60
N GLY A 140 -27.05 -10.67 4.62
CA GLY A 140 -26.41 -11.96 4.82
C GLY A 140 -26.13 -12.75 3.53
N THR A 141 -26.52 -12.22 2.36
CA THR A 141 -26.17 -12.80 1.07
C THR A 141 -24.68 -12.60 0.78
N VAL A 142 -23.99 -13.65 0.34
CA VAL A 142 -22.62 -13.56 -0.17
C VAL A 142 -22.57 -14.15 -1.57
N GLN A 143 -22.01 -13.40 -2.52
CA GLN A 143 -21.94 -13.77 -3.93
C GLN A 143 -20.49 -13.71 -4.42
N ALA A 144 -20.11 -14.66 -5.27
CA ALA A 144 -18.83 -14.66 -5.97
C ALA A 144 -19.02 -14.36 -7.45
N PHE A 145 -18.48 -13.23 -7.92
CA PHE A 145 -18.44 -12.87 -9.33
C PHE A 145 -17.10 -13.35 -9.92
N ASP A 146 -17.19 -14.37 -10.77
CA ASP A 146 -16.10 -14.87 -11.59
C ASP A 146 -16.05 -14.07 -12.90
N MET A 147 -15.13 -13.10 -12.90
CA MET A 147 -14.80 -12.20 -14.01
C MET A 147 -13.46 -12.62 -14.65
N ARG A 148 -13.07 -13.90 -14.48
CA ARG A 148 -11.83 -14.45 -15.02
C ARG A 148 -11.90 -14.51 -16.55
N GLU A 149 -10.75 -14.29 -17.17
CA GLU A 149 -10.60 -14.41 -18.61
C GLU A 149 -10.88 -15.83 -19.08
N THR A 150 -11.35 -15.96 -20.33
CA THR A 150 -11.56 -17.26 -20.96
C THR A 150 -10.58 -17.44 -22.12
N ALA A 151 -10.15 -18.66 -22.36
CA ALA A 151 -9.38 -18.99 -23.56
C ALA A 151 -10.20 -18.66 -24.82
N PRO A 152 -9.60 -18.07 -25.87
CA PRO A 152 -10.29 -17.82 -27.13
C PRO A 152 -10.89 -19.11 -27.71
N MET A 153 -11.96 -19.02 -28.48
CA MET A 153 -12.64 -20.16 -29.10
C MET A 153 -11.74 -20.94 -30.06
N LEU A 154 -10.74 -20.28 -30.65
CA LEU A 154 -9.73 -20.89 -31.52
C LEU A 154 -8.56 -21.54 -30.76
N SER A 155 -8.54 -21.46 -29.43
CA SER A 155 -7.50 -22.11 -28.63
C SER A 155 -7.62 -23.64 -28.71
N SER A 156 -6.50 -24.33 -28.51
CA SER A 156 -6.49 -25.79 -28.41
C SER A 156 -5.49 -26.22 -27.35
N GLN A 157 -5.65 -27.43 -26.83
CA GLN A 157 -4.77 -27.98 -25.81
C GLN A 157 -3.29 -27.94 -26.21
N ASN A 158 -2.99 -28.18 -27.50
CA ASN A 158 -1.64 -28.33 -28.02
C ASN A 158 -1.15 -27.09 -28.79
N MET A 159 -1.85 -25.95 -28.73
CA MET A 159 -1.57 -24.78 -29.56
C MET A 159 -0.16 -24.20 -29.39
N TYR A 160 0.47 -24.44 -28.25
CA TYR A 160 1.83 -23.98 -27.96
C TYR A 160 2.91 -25.03 -28.23
N ASN A 161 2.53 -26.27 -28.57
CA ASN A 161 3.44 -27.38 -28.85
C ASN A 161 4.59 -27.54 -27.82
N GLY A 162 4.26 -27.40 -26.52
CA GLY A 162 5.22 -27.47 -25.42
C GLY A 162 6.08 -26.20 -25.18
N ASN A 163 5.95 -25.15 -25.99
CA ASN A 163 6.69 -23.90 -25.82
C ASN A 163 6.00 -22.96 -24.81
N ALA A 164 6.49 -22.97 -23.58
CA ALA A 164 5.96 -22.14 -22.50
C ALA A 164 6.11 -20.63 -22.74
N SER A 165 7.10 -20.17 -23.52
CA SER A 165 7.30 -18.73 -23.75
C SER A 165 6.14 -18.08 -24.53
N LEU A 166 5.44 -18.87 -25.37
CA LEU A 166 4.31 -18.39 -26.18
C LEU A 166 3.02 -18.18 -25.36
N LYS A 167 2.87 -18.88 -24.23
CA LYS A 167 1.79 -18.64 -23.28
C LYS A 167 2.15 -17.56 -22.27
N ALA A 168 3.44 -17.33 -22.01
CA ALA A 168 3.88 -16.31 -21.06
C ALA A 168 3.83 -14.87 -21.61
N SER A 169 4.03 -14.68 -22.91
CA SER A 169 4.15 -13.33 -23.49
C SER A 169 3.70 -13.25 -24.96
N GLY A 170 3.44 -12.03 -25.44
CA GLY A 170 3.08 -11.78 -26.83
C GLY A 170 1.62 -12.08 -27.16
N VAL A 171 1.26 -11.96 -28.44
CA VAL A 171 -0.15 -11.92 -28.85
C VAL A 171 -0.92 -13.22 -28.59
N LEU A 172 -0.22 -14.35 -28.54
CA LEU A 172 -0.83 -15.67 -28.34
C LEU A 172 -1.12 -15.97 -26.85
N SER A 173 -0.58 -15.18 -25.92
CA SER A 173 -0.87 -15.34 -24.50
C SER A 173 -2.16 -14.64 -24.05
N ILE A 174 -2.77 -13.85 -24.94
CA ILE A 174 -3.93 -13.02 -24.59
C ILE A 174 -5.19 -13.88 -24.50
N ALA A 175 -5.86 -13.81 -23.36
CA ALA A 175 -7.19 -14.38 -23.14
C ALA A 175 -8.29 -13.30 -23.26
N VAL A 176 -9.55 -13.73 -23.31
CA VAL A 176 -10.71 -12.84 -23.47
C VAL A 176 -10.92 -11.98 -22.20
N PRO A 177 -10.81 -10.64 -22.27
CA PRO A 177 -10.91 -9.78 -21.10
C PRO A 177 -12.28 -9.82 -20.41
N GLY A 178 -12.28 -10.00 -19.09
CA GLY A 178 -13.47 -10.20 -18.27
C GLY A 178 -13.81 -9.12 -17.26
N GLU A 179 -12.83 -8.29 -16.85
CA GLU A 179 -12.98 -7.33 -15.75
C GLU A 179 -14.15 -6.37 -15.99
N LEU A 180 -14.23 -5.75 -17.17
CA LEU A 180 -15.26 -4.76 -17.48
C LEU A 180 -16.69 -5.34 -17.44
N ALA A 181 -16.90 -6.53 -18.00
CA ALA A 181 -18.21 -7.19 -17.95
C ALA A 181 -18.61 -7.48 -16.50
N GLY A 182 -17.65 -7.92 -15.68
CA GLY A 182 -17.86 -8.21 -14.28
C GLY A 182 -18.24 -6.98 -13.45
N LEU A 183 -17.46 -5.90 -13.59
CA LEU A 183 -17.75 -4.62 -12.93
C LEU A 183 -19.13 -4.09 -13.32
N HIS A 184 -19.48 -4.15 -14.62
CA HIS A 184 -20.78 -3.71 -15.10
C HIS A 184 -21.93 -4.56 -14.54
N LYS A 185 -21.77 -5.89 -14.51
CA LYS A 185 -22.79 -6.80 -13.97
C LYS A 185 -23.01 -6.62 -12.48
N ALA A 186 -21.94 -6.43 -11.70
CA ALA A 186 -22.04 -6.16 -10.27
C ALA A 186 -22.76 -4.82 -10.02
N TRP A 187 -22.42 -3.79 -10.79
CA TRP A 187 -23.10 -2.49 -10.76
C TRP A 187 -24.58 -2.59 -11.17
N GLU A 188 -24.92 -3.32 -12.23
CA GLU A 188 -26.31 -3.50 -12.66
C GLU A 188 -27.16 -4.20 -11.59
N GLN A 189 -26.58 -5.12 -10.81
CA GLN A 189 -27.31 -5.85 -9.77
C GLN A 189 -27.43 -5.09 -8.45
N HIS A 190 -26.40 -4.34 -8.06
CA HIS A 190 -26.31 -3.79 -6.71
C HIS A 190 -25.95 -2.30 -6.66
N GLY A 191 -25.57 -1.67 -7.77
CA GLY A 191 -25.14 -0.27 -7.80
C GLY A 191 -26.26 0.73 -7.51
N ARG A 192 -25.87 1.91 -7.01
CA ARG A 192 -26.79 3.03 -6.71
C ARG A 192 -26.49 4.26 -7.56
N LEU A 193 -25.22 4.57 -7.76
CA LEU A 193 -24.83 5.72 -8.58
C LEU A 193 -24.85 5.35 -10.06
N SER A 194 -25.00 6.34 -10.94
CA SER A 194 -24.97 6.10 -12.39
C SER A 194 -23.62 5.52 -12.84
N TRP A 195 -23.62 4.60 -13.80
CA TRP A 195 -22.40 4.05 -14.42
C TRP A 195 -21.46 5.15 -14.92
N GLU A 196 -22.01 6.20 -15.56
CA GLU A 196 -21.20 7.34 -16.01
C GLU A 196 -20.38 7.93 -14.86
N ARG A 197 -21.01 8.19 -13.71
CA ARG A 197 -20.32 8.75 -12.53
C ARG A 197 -19.16 7.87 -12.07
N LEU A 198 -19.29 6.54 -12.15
CA LEU A 198 -18.25 5.61 -11.70
C LEU A 198 -17.06 5.54 -12.67
N VAL A 199 -17.29 5.70 -13.97
CA VAL A 199 -16.23 5.62 -15.00
C VAL A 199 -15.48 6.94 -15.19
N ARG A 200 -16.16 8.09 -15.04
CA ARG A 200 -15.60 9.42 -15.33
C ARG A 200 -14.30 9.77 -14.59
N PRO A 201 -14.09 9.42 -13.30
CA PRO A 201 -12.83 9.70 -12.62
C PRO A 201 -11.63 9.03 -13.28
N ALA A 202 -11.77 7.76 -13.69
CA ALA A 202 -10.72 7.03 -14.41
C ALA A 202 -10.46 7.64 -15.79
N GLU A 203 -11.51 8.04 -16.53
CA GLU A 203 -11.37 8.78 -17.80
C GLU A 203 -10.56 10.06 -17.61
N HIS A 204 -10.89 10.85 -16.59
CA HIS A 204 -10.22 12.09 -16.27
C HIS A 204 -8.74 11.86 -15.96
N LEU A 205 -8.41 10.88 -15.12
CA LEU A 205 -7.02 10.50 -14.81
C LEU A 205 -6.25 10.07 -16.07
N ALA A 206 -6.86 9.26 -16.94
CA ALA A 206 -6.20 8.84 -18.19
C ALA A 206 -5.95 10.01 -19.14
N ARG A 207 -6.84 11.02 -19.14
CA ARG A 207 -6.77 12.20 -20.02
C ARG A 207 -5.77 13.24 -19.55
N MET A 208 -5.85 13.61 -18.27
CA MET A 208 -5.00 14.65 -17.66
C MET A 208 -3.62 14.09 -17.29
N GLY A 209 -3.56 12.79 -17.06
CA GLY A 209 -2.38 12.07 -16.65
C GLY A 209 -2.23 11.97 -15.14
N PHE A 210 -1.29 11.13 -14.74
CA PHE A 210 -0.99 10.84 -13.36
C PHE A 210 0.52 10.74 -13.15
N LYS A 211 0.99 11.03 -11.94
CA LYS A 211 2.40 10.85 -11.59
C LYS A 211 2.75 9.37 -11.49
N ILE A 212 3.82 8.95 -12.14
CA ILE A 212 4.41 7.61 -12.00
C ILE A 212 4.80 7.40 -10.53
N SER A 213 4.31 6.32 -9.93
CA SER A 213 4.68 5.92 -8.57
C SER A 213 6.00 5.15 -8.57
N PRO A 214 6.73 5.10 -7.44
CA PRO A 214 7.92 4.25 -7.32
C PRO A 214 7.64 2.77 -7.63
N TYR A 215 6.48 2.23 -7.22
CA TYR A 215 6.08 0.86 -7.56
C TYR A 215 5.91 0.64 -9.05
N LEU A 216 5.14 1.50 -9.73
CA LEU A 216 4.93 1.38 -11.17
C LEU A 216 6.27 1.49 -11.91
N HIS A 217 7.15 2.42 -11.48
CA HIS A 217 8.49 2.53 -12.05
C HIS A 217 9.33 1.26 -11.86
N MET A 218 9.28 0.63 -10.68
CA MET A 218 9.95 -0.65 -10.45
C MET A 218 9.44 -1.74 -11.41
N GLN A 219 8.13 -1.79 -11.67
CA GLN A 219 7.55 -2.71 -12.64
C GLN A 219 8.00 -2.39 -14.07
N MET A 220 8.06 -1.10 -14.42
CA MET A 220 8.56 -0.62 -15.72
C MET A 220 10.02 -1.02 -15.93
N VAL A 221 10.89 -0.83 -14.94
CA VAL A 221 12.30 -1.25 -15.01
C VAL A 221 12.42 -2.77 -15.21
N LYS A 222 11.62 -3.56 -14.47
CA LYS A 222 11.61 -5.03 -14.63
C LYS A 222 11.15 -5.50 -16.01
N THR A 223 10.43 -4.66 -16.76
CA THR A 223 9.83 -4.99 -18.06
C THR A 223 10.28 -4.05 -19.17
N GLU A 224 11.41 -3.35 -18.99
CA GLU A 224 11.86 -2.29 -19.88
C GLU A 224 11.99 -2.76 -21.33
N SER A 225 12.59 -3.94 -21.54
CA SER A 225 12.74 -4.51 -22.88
C SER A 225 11.40 -4.72 -23.59
N GLY A 226 10.37 -5.19 -22.86
CA GLY A 226 9.01 -5.35 -23.39
C GLY A 226 8.35 -4.01 -23.71
N ILE A 227 8.47 -3.04 -22.80
CA ILE A 227 7.96 -1.67 -23.02
C ILE A 227 8.59 -1.03 -24.26
N MET A 228 9.90 -1.18 -24.43
CA MET A 228 10.62 -0.61 -25.57
C MET A 228 10.29 -1.31 -26.89
N ALA A 229 9.93 -2.60 -26.85
CA ALA A 229 9.58 -3.39 -28.02
C ALA A 229 8.17 -3.06 -28.56
N ASP A 230 7.21 -2.79 -27.69
CA ASP A 230 5.85 -2.42 -28.09
C ASP A 230 5.69 -0.92 -28.34
N VAL A 231 5.20 -0.57 -29.53
CA VAL A 231 5.00 0.84 -29.91
C VAL A 231 3.99 1.53 -28.97
N GLY A 232 2.92 0.84 -28.59
CA GLY A 232 1.87 1.40 -27.74
C GLY A 232 2.36 1.71 -26.33
N LEU A 233 3.07 0.78 -25.69
CA LEU A 233 3.67 0.95 -24.38
C LEU A 233 4.77 2.01 -24.43
N ARG A 234 5.67 1.96 -25.41
CA ARG A 234 6.74 2.94 -25.57
C ARG A 234 6.21 4.37 -25.67
N ASP A 235 5.15 4.59 -26.46
CA ASP A 235 4.52 5.90 -26.66
C ASP A 235 3.98 6.52 -25.35
N ILE A 236 3.65 5.69 -24.35
CA ILE A 236 3.02 6.12 -23.09
C ILE A 236 4.03 6.18 -21.94
N PHE A 237 4.93 5.21 -21.87
CA PHE A 237 5.80 5.00 -20.72
C PHE A 237 7.24 5.49 -20.94
N THR A 238 7.52 6.13 -22.07
CA THR A 238 8.83 6.71 -22.36
C THR A 238 8.78 8.18 -22.75
N SER A 239 9.87 8.88 -22.48
CA SER A 239 10.17 10.22 -22.99
C SER A 239 11.60 10.24 -23.50
N ASN A 240 11.81 10.71 -24.73
CA ASN A 240 13.12 10.68 -25.40
C ASN A 240 13.78 9.28 -25.37
N SER A 241 12.99 8.24 -25.64
CA SER A 241 13.41 6.83 -25.64
C SER A 241 13.96 6.31 -24.30
N LYS A 242 13.61 6.95 -23.19
CA LYS A 242 13.91 6.48 -21.82
C LYS A 242 12.62 6.33 -21.03
N LEU A 243 12.58 5.38 -20.10
CA LEU A 243 11.45 5.21 -19.19
C LEU A 243 11.14 6.51 -18.42
N LEU A 244 9.85 6.83 -18.29
CA LEU A 244 9.38 7.88 -17.38
C LEU A 244 9.81 7.56 -15.95
N GLN A 245 10.27 8.58 -15.22
CA GLN A 245 10.78 8.45 -13.86
C GLN A 245 9.68 8.65 -12.81
N PRO A 246 9.87 8.21 -11.55
CA PRO A 246 8.94 8.51 -10.47
C PRO A 246 8.69 10.03 -10.36
N GLY A 247 7.42 10.42 -10.34
CA GLY A 247 7.00 11.83 -10.34
C GLY A 247 6.68 12.40 -11.73
N ASP A 248 7.17 11.81 -12.81
CA ASP A 248 6.83 12.21 -14.18
C ASP A 248 5.35 11.94 -14.48
N ILE A 249 4.76 12.73 -15.38
CA ILE A 249 3.36 12.62 -15.77
C ILE A 249 3.21 11.60 -16.91
N CYS A 250 2.49 10.52 -16.64
CA CYS A 250 2.06 9.54 -17.64
C CYS A 250 0.63 9.83 -18.10
N GLN A 251 0.39 9.82 -19.41
CA GLN A 251 -0.92 10.10 -20.03
C GLN A 251 -1.29 9.02 -21.05
N ASN A 252 -2.52 8.51 -20.96
CA ASN A 252 -3.06 7.57 -21.94
C ASN A 252 -4.35 8.12 -22.56
N LYS A 253 -4.19 9.06 -23.50
CA LYS A 253 -5.30 9.74 -24.19
C LYS A 253 -6.20 8.79 -24.99
N LYS A 254 -5.65 7.65 -25.43
CA LYS A 254 -6.40 6.60 -26.14
C LYS A 254 -7.35 5.89 -25.17
N LEU A 255 -6.84 5.47 -24.02
CA LEU A 255 -7.64 4.88 -22.95
C LEU A 255 -8.68 5.87 -22.42
N ALA A 256 -8.36 7.16 -22.31
CA ALA A 256 -9.34 8.18 -21.94
C ALA A 256 -10.54 8.23 -22.91
N LYS A 257 -10.30 8.17 -24.23
CA LYS A 257 -11.39 8.11 -25.23
C LYS A 257 -12.21 6.82 -25.09
N THR A 258 -11.55 5.69 -24.83
CA THR A 258 -12.19 4.41 -24.55
C THR A 258 -13.09 4.52 -23.32
N LEU A 259 -12.57 4.96 -22.17
CA LEU A 259 -13.33 5.14 -20.93
C LEU A 259 -14.47 6.17 -21.08
N ARG A 260 -14.25 7.24 -21.86
CA ARG A 260 -15.32 8.20 -22.20
C ARG A 260 -16.47 7.52 -22.94
N SER A 261 -16.16 6.66 -23.92
CA SER A 261 -17.18 5.89 -24.64
C SER A 261 -17.88 4.89 -23.73
N LEU A 262 -17.13 4.17 -22.88
CA LEU A 262 -17.68 3.22 -21.91
C LEU A 262 -18.59 3.91 -20.89
N SER A 263 -18.26 5.14 -20.47
CA SER A 263 -19.08 5.91 -19.54
C SER A 263 -20.47 6.23 -20.10
N LYS A 264 -20.58 6.38 -21.42
CA LYS A 264 -21.83 6.74 -22.11
C LYS A 264 -22.66 5.54 -22.55
N TYR A 265 -21.99 4.48 -23.01
CA TYR A 265 -22.63 3.37 -23.71
C TYR A 265 -22.54 2.04 -22.95
N GLY A 266 -22.02 2.06 -21.72
CA GLY A 266 -21.84 0.87 -20.88
C GLY A 266 -20.80 -0.09 -21.44
N SER A 267 -20.81 -1.31 -20.89
CA SER A 267 -19.90 -2.41 -21.30
C SER A 267 -20.14 -2.86 -22.75
N GLN A 268 -21.33 -2.65 -23.31
CA GLN A 268 -21.68 -3.05 -24.68
C GLN A 268 -20.81 -2.39 -25.75
N ALA A 269 -20.29 -1.19 -25.50
CA ALA A 269 -19.35 -0.54 -26.41
C ALA A 269 -18.04 -1.34 -26.59
N PHE A 270 -17.66 -2.15 -25.59
CA PHE A 270 -16.53 -3.07 -25.64
C PHE A 270 -16.90 -4.42 -26.26
N TYR A 271 -17.89 -5.12 -25.71
CA TYR A 271 -18.17 -6.50 -26.09
C TYR A 271 -18.91 -6.65 -27.43
N ASN A 272 -19.78 -5.68 -27.77
CA ASN A 272 -20.59 -5.68 -29.00
C ASN A 272 -20.32 -4.47 -29.91
N GLY A 273 -19.48 -3.53 -29.48
CA GLY A 273 -19.36 -2.21 -30.07
C GLY A 273 -18.02 -1.92 -30.74
N SER A 274 -17.84 -0.64 -31.07
CA SER A 274 -16.69 -0.15 -31.84
C SER A 274 -15.34 -0.29 -31.11
N ILE A 275 -15.32 -0.36 -29.78
CA ILE A 275 -14.08 -0.53 -29.01
C ILE A 275 -13.57 -1.96 -29.20
N GLY A 276 -14.44 -2.97 -29.05
CA GLY A 276 -14.09 -4.37 -29.32
C GLY A 276 -13.60 -4.56 -30.75
N ILE A 277 -14.29 -3.98 -31.74
CA ILE A 277 -13.89 -4.10 -33.16
C ILE A 277 -12.46 -3.55 -33.38
N LYS A 278 -12.12 -2.42 -32.74
CA LYS A 278 -10.77 -1.83 -32.82
C LYS A 278 -9.74 -2.70 -32.12
N LEU A 279 -10.03 -3.17 -30.92
CA LEU A 279 -9.14 -4.02 -30.14
C LEU A 279 -8.84 -5.34 -30.87
N ILE A 280 -9.88 -6.02 -31.37
CA ILE A 280 -9.74 -7.25 -32.13
C ILE A 280 -8.95 -7.02 -33.42
N ARG A 281 -9.16 -5.89 -34.12
CA ARG A 281 -8.35 -5.55 -35.30
C ARG A 281 -6.87 -5.43 -34.96
N ASP A 282 -6.53 -4.74 -33.88
CA ASP A 282 -5.14 -4.59 -33.44
C ASP A 282 -4.53 -5.95 -33.08
N VAL A 283 -5.25 -6.79 -32.31
CA VAL A 283 -4.81 -8.14 -31.92
C VAL A 283 -4.62 -9.05 -33.15
N ARG A 284 -5.56 -9.05 -34.08
CA ARG A 284 -5.49 -9.87 -35.30
C ARG A 284 -4.35 -9.42 -36.22
N LYS A 285 -4.06 -8.11 -36.31
CA LYS A 285 -2.92 -7.59 -37.07
C LYS A 285 -1.59 -8.13 -36.56
N LEU A 286 -1.49 -8.40 -35.25
CA LEU A 286 -0.31 -8.99 -34.63
C LEU A 286 -0.26 -10.53 -34.72
N GLY A 287 -1.28 -11.18 -35.31
CA GLY A 287 -1.37 -12.64 -35.42
C GLY A 287 -2.11 -13.33 -34.27
N GLY A 288 -2.84 -12.57 -33.44
CA GLY A 288 -3.59 -13.11 -32.31
C GLY A 288 -4.83 -13.92 -32.70
N MET A 289 -5.36 -14.67 -31.74
CA MET A 289 -6.51 -15.56 -31.96
C MET A 289 -7.86 -14.95 -31.59
N LEU A 290 -7.89 -13.88 -30.80
CA LEU A 290 -9.14 -13.27 -30.35
C LEU A 290 -9.98 -12.77 -31.53
N THR A 291 -11.28 -13.01 -31.44
CA THR A 291 -12.29 -12.61 -32.40
C THR A 291 -13.38 -11.78 -31.73
N MET A 292 -14.21 -11.10 -32.53
CA MET A 292 -15.41 -10.45 -31.99
C MET A 292 -16.41 -11.46 -31.40
N GLU A 293 -16.41 -12.70 -31.87
CA GLU A 293 -17.28 -13.73 -31.32
C GLU A 293 -16.86 -14.11 -29.90
N ASP A 294 -15.55 -14.14 -29.62
CA ASP A 294 -15.03 -14.36 -28.27
C ASP A 294 -15.53 -13.28 -27.29
N LEU A 295 -15.45 -12.01 -27.69
CA LEU A 295 -15.96 -10.89 -26.88
C LEU A 295 -17.48 -10.99 -26.66
N ARG A 296 -18.26 -11.25 -27.72
CA ARG A 296 -19.73 -11.35 -27.64
C ARG A 296 -20.20 -12.50 -26.74
N ARG A 297 -19.45 -13.61 -26.74
CA ARG A 297 -19.78 -14.81 -25.95
C ARG A 297 -19.32 -14.75 -24.51
N TYR A 298 -18.44 -13.81 -24.16
CA TYR A 298 -17.93 -13.70 -22.81
C TYR A 298 -19.08 -13.49 -21.81
N GLN A 299 -19.09 -14.27 -20.73
CA GLN A 299 -20.07 -14.16 -19.67
C GLN A 299 -19.41 -14.28 -18.30
N VAL A 300 -19.79 -13.36 -17.43
CA VAL A 300 -19.45 -13.37 -15.99
C VAL A 300 -20.28 -14.45 -15.30
N LYS A 301 -19.62 -15.33 -14.55
CA LYS A 301 -20.29 -16.40 -13.79
C LYS A 301 -20.51 -15.95 -12.36
N LEU A 302 -21.74 -16.08 -11.89
CA LEU A 302 -22.04 -16.01 -10.46
C LEU A 302 -21.85 -17.40 -9.88
N ARG A 303 -21.04 -17.52 -8.83
CA ARG A 303 -20.70 -18.80 -8.20
C ARG A 303 -21.01 -18.74 -6.71
N GLU A 304 -21.30 -19.90 -6.14
CA GLU A 304 -21.40 -20.07 -4.70
C GLU A 304 -20.00 -20.01 -4.07
N PRO A 305 -19.75 -19.11 -3.10
CA PRO A 305 -18.47 -19.03 -2.41
C PRO A 305 -18.11 -20.32 -1.66
N VAL A 306 -16.82 -20.65 -1.60
CA VAL A 306 -16.36 -21.69 -0.66
C VAL A 306 -16.30 -21.09 0.75
N SER A 307 -16.65 -21.87 1.77
CA SER A 307 -16.55 -21.40 3.15
C SER A 307 -16.31 -22.52 4.15
N ALA A 308 -15.73 -22.16 5.30
CA ALA A 308 -15.53 -23.06 6.44
C ALA A 308 -15.58 -22.27 7.76
N GLU A 309 -16.00 -22.94 8.83
CA GLU A 309 -15.98 -22.41 10.19
C GLU A 309 -14.66 -22.80 10.87
N ILE A 310 -13.84 -21.81 11.22
CA ILE A 310 -12.49 -21.99 11.76
C ILE A 310 -12.30 -21.00 12.92
N LEU A 311 -11.95 -21.49 14.11
CA LEU A 311 -11.74 -20.67 15.31
C LEU A 311 -12.95 -19.76 15.66
N GLY A 312 -14.18 -20.23 15.40
CA GLY A 312 -15.41 -19.46 15.61
C GLY A 312 -15.64 -18.33 14.61
N LEU A 313 -14.94 -18.36 13.48
CA LEU A 313 -15.08 -17.43 12.36
C LEU A 313 -15.48 -18.19 11.10
N LYS A 314 -16.41 -17.65 10.34
CA LYS A 314 -16.73 -18.15 9.01
C LYS A 314 -15.81 -17.48 8.00
N ILE A 315 -14.89 -18.26 7.44
CA ILE A 315 -14.00 -17.82 6.36
C ILE A 315 -14.71 -18.06 5.04
N VAL A 316 -14.89 -17.02 4.23
CA VAL A 316 -15.52 -17.09 2.91
C VAL A 316 -14.52 -16.70 1.85
N GLY A 317 -14.26 -17.59 0.89
CA GLY A 317 -13.26 -17.42 -0.16
C GLY A 317 -13.84 -17.62 -1.56
N MET A 318 -13.08 -17.17 -2.56
CA MET A 318 -13.43 -17.37 -3.97
C MET A 318 -13.42 -18.87 -4.32
N PRO A 319 -14.48 -19.38 -4.99
CA PRO A 319 -14.52 -20.75 -5.48
C PRO A 319 -13.67 -20.92 -6.76
N PRO A 320 -13.48 -22.16 -7.25
CA PRO A 320 -12.87 -22.43 -8.54
C PRO A 320 -13.52 -21.62 -9.69
N PRO A 321 -12.73 -21.12 -10.67
CA PRO A 321 -11.36 -21.54 -11.00
C PRO A 321 -10.24 -20.93 -10.14
N SER A 322 -10.54 -20.10 -9.16
CA SER A 322 -9.54 -19.77 -8.14
C SER A 322 -9.30 -20.96 -7.20
N SER A 323 -8.02 -21.25 -6.94
CA SER A 323 -7.61 -22.16 -5.86
C SER A 323 -7.45 -21.46 -4.52
N GLY A 324 -7.47 -20.12 -4.49
CA GLY A 324 -7.05 -19.32 -3.35
C GLY A 324 -7.89 -19.55 -2.09
N GLY A 325 -9.22 -19.53 -2.22
CA GLY A 325 -10.13 -19.73 -1.10
C GLY A 325 -9.99 -21.12 -0.47
N ALA A 326 -10.02 -22.18 -1.28
CA ALA A 326 -9.91 -23.56 -0.80
C ALA A 326 -8.53 -23.86 -0.20
N ALA A 327 -7.45 -23.36 -0.80
CA ALA A 327 -6.09 -23.54 -0.28
C ALA A 327 -5.90 -22.85 1.07
N MET A 328 -6.36 -21.60 1.20
CA MET A 328 -6.29 -20.87 2.47
C MET A 328 -7.11 -21.55 3.57
N ILE A 329 -8.33 -22.01 3.26
CA ILE A 329 -9.16 -22.77 4.22
C ILE A 329 -8.43 -24.04 4.69
N LEU A 330 -7.78 -24.78 3.78
CA LEU A 330 -7.00 -25.96 4.15
C LEU A 330 -5.84 -25.61 5.09
N ILE A 331 -5.07 -24.56 4.78
CA ILE A 331 -3.95 -24.10 5.62
C ILE A 331 -4.45 -23.74 7.02
N LEU A 332 -5.50 -22.92 7.11
CA LEU A 332 -6.08 -22.49 8.37
C LEU A 332 -6.65 -23.68 9.17
N ASN A 333 -7.30 -24.62 8.52
CA ASN A 333 -7.80 -25.85 9.16
C ASN A 333 -6.68 -26.71 9.74
N ILE A 334 -5.53 -26.83 9.05
CA ILE A 334 -4.35 -27.58 9.56
C ILE A 334 -3.81 -26.88 10.81
N LEU A 335 -3.59 -25.56 10.72
CA LEU A 335 -2.99 -24.78 11.79
C LEU A 335 -3.88 -24.69 13.03
N ALA A 336 -5.20 -24.66 12.87
CA ALA A 336 -6.16 -24.69 13.98
C ALA A 336 -6.02 -25.95 14.86
N GLN A 337 -5.47 -27.06 14.35
CA GLN A 337 -5.28 -28.31 15.10
C GLN A 337 -4.12 -28.29 16.10
N TYR A 338 -3.29 -27.24 16.09
CA TYR A 338 -2.15 -27.11 17.01
C TYR A 338 -2.46 -26.31 18.28
N GLY A 339 -3.69 -25.78 18.40
CA GLY A 339 -4.06 -24.84 19.44
C GLY A 339 -3.54 -23.42 19.16
N VAL A 340 -4.34 -22.43 19.50
CA VAL A 340 -4.08 -21.01 19.21
C VAL A 340 -4.13 -20.22 20.52
N PRO A 341 -3.18 -19.29 20.79
CA PRO A 341 -2.12 -18.81 19.90
C PRO A 341 -0.83 -19.66 19.93
N SER A 342 -0.62 -20.49 20.95
CA SER A 342 0.68 -21.11 21.23
C SER A 342 1.20 -21.99 20.10
N GLY A 343 0.32 -22.72 19.42
CA GLY A 343 0.69 -23.65 18.36
C GLY A 343 1.06 -23.00 17.03
N VAL A 344 0.79 -21.71 16.85
CA VAL A 344 0.96 -20.97 15.58
C VAL A 344 1.82 -19.71 15.73
N SER A 345 2.47 -19.55 16.89
CA SER A 345 3.31 -18.40 17.22
C SER A 345 4.80 -18.76 17.23
N GLY A 346 5.65 -17.74 17.09
CA GLY A 346 7.11 -17.88 17.12
C GLY A 346 7.69 -18.73 15.97
N PRO A 347 8.98 -19.09 16.06
CA PRO A 347 9.67 -19.82 15.00
C PRO A 347 9.04 -21.19 14.67
N LEU A 348 8.49 -21.89 15.67
CA LEU A 348 7.80 -23.15 15.44
C LEU A 348 6.47 -22.96 14.70
N GLY A 349 5.71 -21.91 15.02
CA GLY A 349 4.50 -21.55 14.31
C GLY A 349 4.76 -21.26 12.82
N ILE A 350 5.84 -20.52 12.52
CA ILE A 350 6.24 -20.21 11.14
C ILE A 350 6.68 -21.49 10.40
N HIS A 351 7.39 -22.40 11.07
CA HIS A 351 7.69 -23.72 10.50
C HIS A 351 6.39 -24.46 10.11
N ARG A 352 5.42 -24.58 11.02
CA ARG A 352 4.14 -25.25 10.76
C ARG A 352 3.34 -24.57 9.63
N GLU A 353 3.39 -23.24 9.55
CA GLU A 353 2.77 -22.47 8.47
C GLU A 353 3.38 -22.81 7.10
N ILE A 354 4.70 -22.90 7.01
CA ILE A 354 5.40 -23.32 5.78
C ILE A 354 5.03 -24.76 5.39
N GLU A 355 4.94 -25.67 6.36
CA GLU A 355 4.55 -27.07 6.11
C GLU A 355 3.08 -27.18 5.65
N ALA A 356 2.17 -26.40 6.26
CA ALA A 356 0.78 -26.31 5.83
C ALA A 356 0.65 -25.74 4.40
N LEU A 357 1.44 -24.72 4.06
CA LEU A 357 1.55 -24.19 2.69
C LEU A 357 1.98 -25.28 1.70
N LYS A 358 3.00 -26.07 2.02
CA LYS A 358 3.45 -27.19 1.16
C LYS A 358 2.34 -28.20 0.89
N HIS A 359 1.57 -28.57 1.90
CA HIS A 359 0.42 -29.45 1.74
C HIS A 359 -0.69 -28.82 0.90
N ALA A 360 -1.04 -27.55 1.11
CA ALA A 360 -2.07 -26.90 0.31
C ALA A 360 -1.66 -26.78 -1.17
N PHE A 361 -0.39 -26.43 -1.44
CA PHE A 361 0.15 -26.38 -2.79
C PHE A 361 0.30 -27.75 -3.45
N SER A 362 0.34 -28.85 -2.68
CA SER A 362 0.36 -30.21 -3.23
C SER A 362 -1.00 -30.64 -3.76
N VAL A 363 -2.08 -30.13 -3.17
CA VAL A 363 -3.47 -30.47 -3.54
C VAL A 363 -4.05 -29.51 -4.57
N ARG A 364 -3.71 -28.21 -4.51
CA ARG A 364 -4.38 -27.16 -5.31
C ARG A 364 -4.38 -27.39 -6.82
N MET A 365 -3.35 -28.04 -7.36
CA MET A 365 -3.23 -28.28 -8.81
C MET A 365 -4.20 -29.36 -9.32
N ASN A 366 -5.01 -29.96 -8.44
CA ASN A 366 -6.15 -30.79 -8.83
C ASN A 366 -7.45 -29.97 -9.03
N ILE A 367 -7.42 -28.65 -8.81
CA ILE A 367 -8.50 -27.71 -9.11
C ILE A 367 -8.35 -27.18 -10.53
N GLY A 368 -9.47 -26.87 -11.19
CA GLY A 368 -9.51 -26.23 -12.50
C GLY A 368 -10.81 -25.45 -12.71
N ASP A 369 -11.22 -25.24 -13.95
CA ASP A 369 -12.53 -24.65 -14.26
C ASP A 369 -13.65 -25.67 -13.99
N PRO A 370 -14.60 -25.38 -13.07
CA PRO A 370 -15.70 -26.29 -12.74
C PRO A 370 -16.68 -26.51 -13.89
N ASP A 371 -16.69 -25.65 -14.91
CA ASP A 371 -17.50 -25.86 -16.11
C ASP A 371 -16.91 -26.99 -17.00
N PHE A 372 -15.68 -27.45 -16.70
CA PHE A 372 -14.93 -28.44 -17.51
C PHE A 372 -14.39 -29.64 -16.72
N VAL A 373 -14.24 -29.52 -15.40
CA VAL A 373 -13.60 -30.54 -14.57
C VAL A 373 -14.43 -30.78 -13.30
N ASN A 374 -14.73 -32.05 -13.01
CA ASN A 374 -15.35 -32.41 -11.73
C ASN A 374 -14.28 -32.50 -10.64
N MET A 375 -14.31 -31.57 -9.69
CA MET A 375 -13.38 -31.47 -8.58
C MET A 375 -14.07 -31.54 -7.20
N SER A 376 -15.32 -32.03 -7.16
CA SER A 376 -16.15 -32.02 -5.95
C SER A 376 -15.48 -32.71 -4.76
N LYS A 377 -14.82 -33.84 -5.00
CA LYS A 377 -14.06 -34.57 -3.97
C LYS A 377 -12.85 -33.78 -3.47
N VAL A 378 -12.08 -33.19 -4.38
CA VAL A 378 -10.90 -32.39 -4.03
C VAL A 378 -11.29 -31.19 -3.18
N LEU A 379 -12.36 -30.48 -3.55
CA LEU A 379 -12.89 -29.38 -2.75
C LEU A 379 -13.40 -29.84 -1.40
N ALA A 380 -14.16 -30.94 -1.34
CA ALA A 380 -14.64 -31.49 -0.08
C ALA A 380 -13.48 -31.84 0.87
N ASP A 381 -12.41 -32.45 0.34
CA ASP A 381 -11.21 -32.76 1.11
C ASP A 381 -10.51 -31.47 1.60
N MET A 382 -10.25 -30.50 0.71
CA MET A 382 -9.57 -29.24 1.08
C MET A 382 -10.34 -28.40 2.12
N LEU A 383 -11.67 -28.48 2.13
CA LEU A 383 -12.51 -27.76 3.09
C LEU A 383 -12.72 -28.53 4.40
N SER A 384 -12.29 -29.80 4.48
CA SER A 384 -12.59 -30.69 5.59
C SER A 384 -11.59 -30.57 6.75
N PRO A 385 -12.05 -30.32 7.99
CA PRO A 385 -11.22 -30.40 9.18
C PRO A 385 -10.62 -31.80 9.40
N LYS A 386 -11.33 -32.87 9.01
CA LYS A 386 -10.83 -34.24 9.11
C LYS A 386 -9.62 -34.47 8.20
N PHE A 387 -9.69 -33.99 6.96
CA PHE A 387 -8.57 -34.11 6.03
C PHE A 387 -7.37 -33.29 6.53
N ALA A 388 -7.61 -32.07 7.02
CA ALA A 388 -6.58 -31.25 7.64
C ALA A 388 -5.91 -31.94 8.85
N LEU A 389 -6.67 -32.66 9.67
CA LEU A 389 -6.12 -33.43 10.78
C LEU A 389 -5.21 -34.58 10.32
N GLU A 390 -5.54 -35.25 9.21
CA GLU A 390 -4.65 -36.28 8.63
C GLU A 390 -3.34 -35.67 8.10
N LEU A 391 -3.41 -34.50 7.45
CA LEU A 391 -2.20 -33.79 7.00
C LEU A 391 -1.36 -33.26 8.17
N LYS A 392 -2.00 -32.80 9.25
CA LYS A 392 -1.30 -32.40 10.47
C LYS A 392 -0.42 -33.52 11.04
N LYS A 393 -0.86 -34.79 10.95
CA LYS A 393 -0.08 -35.95 11.43
C LYS A 393 1.21 -36.19 10.62
N THR A 394 1.30 -35.65 9.40
CA THR A 394 2.48 -35.77 8.55
C THR A 394 3.45 -34.59 8.70
N ILE A 395 3.12 -33.59 9.50
CA ILE A 395 4.01 -32.46 9.78
C ILE A 395 4.88 -32.80 10.99
N ASP A 396 6.20 -32.83 10.79
CA ASP A 396 7.18 -33.03 11.86
C ASP A 396 7.70 -31.68 12.35
N ASP A 397 7.44 -31.36 13.61
CA ASP A 397 7.88 -30.10 14.22
C ASP A 397 9.39 -29.88 14.19
N ASN A 398 10.21 -30.91 13.97
CA ASN A 398 11.67 -30.86 14.00
C ASN A 398 12.33 -30.77 12.63
N MET A 399 11.62 -31.09 11.54
CA MET A 399 12.23 -31.12 10.21
C MET A 399 11.25 -30.87 9.06
N THR A 400 11.76 -30.39 7.92
CA THR A 400 11.05 -30.39 6.64
C THR A 400 11.52 -31.53 5.75
N PHE A 401 10.68 -31.92 4.79
CA PHE A 401 11.01 -32.92 3.78
C PHE A 401 11.18 -32.30 2.38
N ASN A 402 11.62 -33.14 1.44
CA ASN A 402 11.63 -32.80 0.02
C ASN A 402 10.22 -32.73 -0.56
N SER A 403 10.03 -31.99 -1.65
CA SER A 403 8.72 -31.75 -2.25
C SER A 403 7.93 -33.03 -2.59
N SER A 404 8.61 -34.16 -2.86
CA SER A 404 8.01 -35.48 -3.13
C SER A 404 7.23 -36.05 -1.94
N TYR A 405 7.60 -35.70 -0.71
CA TYR A 405 6.94 -36.15 0.52
C TYR A 405 5.47 -35.73 0.58
N TYR A 406 5.17 -34.49 0.18
CA TYR A 406 3.84 -33.90 0.31
C TYR A 406 2.82 -34.41 -0.73
N GLY A 407 3.21 -35.36 -1.58
CA GLY A 407 2.31 -36.03 -2.53
C GLY A 407 1.86 -35.18 -3.72
N GLY A 408 2.46 -34.02 -3.95
CA GLY A 408 2.11 -33.16 -5.08
C GLY A 408 2.46 -33.86 -6.41
N ARG A 409 1.50 -33.93 -7.31
CA ARG A 409 1.65 -34.68 -8.58
C ARG A 409 2.03 -33.80 -9.76
N TRP A 410 1.69 -32.51 -9.66
CA TRP A 410 1.71 -31.60 -10.78
C TRP A 410 2.73 -30.48 -10.58
N ASN A 411 3.20 -29.88 -11.69
CA ASN A 411 3.92 -28.62 -11.64
C ASN A 411 2.99 -27.48 -11.20
N GLN A 412 3.57 -26.41 -10.66
CA GLN A 412 2.80 -25.22 -10.29
C GLN A 412 2.68 -24.29 -11.50
N ILE A 413 1.59 -23.53 -11.54
CA ILE A 413 1.48 -22.36 -12.42
C ILE A 413 2.42 -21.25 -11.96
N GLN A 414 2.82 -20.39 -12.87
CA GLN A 414 3.53 -19.15 -12.57
C GLN A 414 2.57 -18.01 -12.89
N ASP A 415 1.95 -17.43 -11.87
CA ASP A 415 1.11 -16.24 -12.00
C ASP A 415 1.75 -15.03 -11.29
N HIS A 416 1.43 -13.85 -11.80
CA HIS A 416 2.15 -12.61 -11.52
C HIS A 416 1.17 -11.42 -11.30
N GLY A 417 1.75 -10.21 -11.23
CA GLY A 417 1.10 -8.87 -11.29
C GLY A 417 -0.40 -8.78 -11.02
N THR A 418 -0.76 -8.23 -9.87
CA THR A 418 -2.16 -8.17 -9.44
C THR A 418 -2.42 -6.84 -8.73
N SER A 419 -3.68 -6.43 -8.63
CA SER A 419 -4.10 -5.43 -7.67
C SER A 419 -5.23 -5.95 -6.78
N HIS A 420 -5.34 -5.40 -5.57
CA HIS A 420 -6.39 -5.80 -4.63
C HIS A 420 -7.14 -4.61 -4.01
N ILE A 421 -8.42 -4.83 -3.72
CA ILE A 421 -9.38 -3.87 -3.21
C ILE A 421 -10.20 -4.51 -2.08
N SER A 422 -10.25 -3.84 -0.94
CA SER A 422 -11.11 -4.18 0.20
C SER A 422 -11.94 -2.96 0.59
N ILE A 423 -13.27 -3.09 0.55
CA ILE A 423 -14.23 -2.00 0.82
C ILE A 423 -15.32 -2.46 1.76
N VAL A 424 -15.70 -1.59 2.70
CA VAL A 424 -16.90 -1.74 3.52
C VAL A 424 -17.66 -0.42 3.51
N ASP A 425 -18.98 -0.45 3.32
CA ASP A 425 -19.83 0.76 3.35
C ASP A 425 -20.60 0.92 4.66
N ARG A 426 -21.40 2.00 4.75
CA ARG A 426 -22.20 2.34 5.95
C ARG A 426 -23.25 1.29 6.31
N GLU A 427 -23.68 0.50 5.34
CA GLU A 427 -24.71 -0.53 5.53
C GLU A 427 -24.09 -1.87 5.89
N GLN A 428 -22.76 -1.96 5.98
CA GLN A 428 -22.01 -3.21 6.16
C GLN A 428 -22.06 -4.12 4.93
N ASN A 429 -22.31 -3.57 3.74
CA ASN A 429 -21.94 -4.29 2.52
C ASN A 429 -20.41 -4.24 2.40
N ALA A 430 -19.83 -5.37 2.00
CA ALA A 430 -18.40 -5.56 1.86
C ALA A 430 -18.05 -6.10 0.48
N VAL A 431 -16.95 -5.61 -0.08
CA VAL A 431 -16.37 -6.11 -1.32
C VAL A 431 -14.90 -6.44 -1.08
N SER A 432 -14.53 -7.68 -1.39
CA SER A 432 -13.15 -8.11 -1.54
C SER A 432 -12.92 -8.47 -3.01
N MET A 433 -12.04 -7.74 -3.69
CA MET A 433 -11.80 -7.94 -5.11
C MET A 433 -10.32 -7.95 -5.44
N THR A 434 -9.91 -8.92 -6.24
CA THR A 434 -8.56 -9.02 -6.78
C THR A 434 -8.66 -9.00 -8.31
N ASN A 435 -8.01 -8.04 -8.96
CA ASN A 435 -8.01 -7.85 -10.41
C ASN A 435 -6.59 -7.92 -10.98
N THR A 436 -6.45 -8.34 -12.24
CA THR A 436 -5.15 -8.68 -12.82
C THR A 436 -5.11 -8.55 -14.34
N VAL A 437 -3.92 -8.30 -14.89
CA VAL A 437 -3.56 -8.59 -16.30
C VAL A 437 -2.51 -9.72 -16.40
N ASN A 438 -2.34 -10.46 -15.31
CA ASN A 438 -1.28 -11.42 -14.98
C ASN A 438 0.12 -10.79 -14.88
N SER A 439 1.02 -11.03 -15.83
CA SER A 439 2.38 -10.47 -15.78
C SER A 439 2.39 -8.95 -15.76
N TYR A 440 3.52 -8.35 -15.38
CA TYR A 440 3.66 -6.89 -15.50
C TYR A 440 3.47 -6.45 -16.95
N PHE A 441 2.43 -5.64 -17.20
CA PHE A 441 1.95 -5.25 -18.54
C PHE A 441 1.40 -6.42 -19.38
N GLY A 442 0.99 -7.51 -18.74
CA GLY A 442 0.36 -8.68 -19.34
C GLY A 442 1.18 -9.27 -20.47
N ALA A 443 0.60 -9.30 -21.68
CA ALA A 443 1.25 -9.79 -22.89
C ALA A 443 2.42 -8.91 -23.38
N GLY A 444 2.67 -7.76 -22.74
CA GLY A 444 3.60 -6.75 -23.22
C GLY A 444 3.06 -6.00 -24.44
N ILE A 445 1.74 -5.92 -24.58
CA ILE A 445 1.06 -5.33 -25.75
C ILE A 445 0.02 -4.32 -25.27
N LEU A 446 0.09 -3.10 -25.81
CA LEU A 446 -0.96 -2.10 -25.67
C LEU A 446 -1.64 -1.87 -27.02
N SER A 447 -2.97 -2.00 -27.06
CA SER A 447 -3.75 -1.76 -28.28
C SER A 447 -3.62 -0.29 -28.72
N PRO A 448 -2.99 0.01 -29.86
CA PRO A 448 -2.76 1.39 -30.30
C PRO A 448 -4.06 2.12 -30.65
N SER A 449 -5.16 1.40 -30.93
CA SER A 449 -6.46 1.98 -31.24
C SER A 449 -7.29 2.31 -29.99
N THR A 450 -7.09 1.59 -28.88
CA THR A 450 -7.94 1.69 -27.67
C THR A 450 -7.22 2.16 -26.41
N GLY A 451 -5.89 2.04 -26.36
CA GLY A 451 -5.10 2.35 -25.18
C GLY A 451 -5.12 1.28 -24.10
N ILE A 452 -5.67 0.11 -24.37
CA ILE A 452 -5.83 -0.99 -23.41
C ILE A 452 -4.59 -1.88 -23.41
N VAL A 453 -4.02 -2.11 -22.23
CA VAL A 453 -3.00 -3.15 -21.98
C VAL A 453 -3.69 -4.51 -21.97
N LEU A 454 -3.15 -5.47 -22.71
CA LEU A 454 -3.75 -6.81 -22.87
C LEU A 454 -3.11 -7.81 -21.91
N ASN A 455 -3.94 -8.62 -21.24
CA ASN A 455 -3.49 -9.68 -20.35
C ASN A 455 -2.63 -10.74 -21.08
N ASN A 456 -1.86 -11.51 -20.32
CA ASN A 456 -1.27 -12.78 -20.76
C ASN A 456 -1.90 -13.98 -20.01
N GLU A 457 -3.21 -13.97 -19.76
CA GLU A 457 -3.82 -14.94 -18.84
C GLU A 457 -3.79 -16.39 -19.34
N MET A 458 -3.54 -16.62 -20.63
CA MET A 458 -3.30 -17.97 -21.13
C MET A 458 -2.08 -18.64 -20.47
N ASP A 459 -1.18 -17.85 -19.88
CA ASP A 459 -0.02 -18.33 -19.13
C ASP A 459 -0.40 -19.20 -17.93
N ASP A 460 -1.59 -18.98 -17.37
CA ASP A 460 -2.02 -19.72 -16.19
C ASP A 460 -2.53 -21.12 -16.54
N PHE A 461 -2.70 -21.46 -17.81
CA PHE A 461 -3.02 -22.83 -18.22
C PHE A 461 -1.82 -23.76 -18.15
N SER A 462 -2.05 -25.01 -17.76
CA SER A 462 -1.12 -26.10 -18.03
C SER A 462 -1.14 -26.44 -19.54
N ILE A 463 0.03 -26.78 -20.09
CA ILE A 463 0.17 -27.24 -21.48
C ILE A 463 0.78 -28.64 -21.49
N PRO A 464 0.38 -29.53 -22.40
CA PRO A 464 1.11 -30.77 -22.62
C PRO A 464 2.53 -30.43 -23.10
N GLY A 465 3.52 -31.12 -22.57
CA GLY A 465 4.91 -30.92 -22.93
C GLY A 465 5.78 -32.08 -22.48
N ASN A 466 6.93 -32.26 -23.14
CA ASN A 466 7.90 -33.27 -22.76
C ASN A 466 8.48 -32.93 -21.38
N ILE A 467 8.33 -33.88 -20.45
CA ILE A 467 8.85 -33.75 -19.10
C ILE A 467 10.38 -33.91 -19.17
N SER A 468 11.13 -32.82 -18.98
CA SER A 468 12.55 -32.93 -18.71
C SER A 468 12.76 -33.74 -17.43
N ALA A 469 13.78 -34.60 -17.40
CA ALA A 469 14.08 -35.43 -16.23
C ALA A 469 14.15 -34.57 -14.95
N GLY A 470 13.29 -34.88 -13.96
CA GLY A 470 13.22 -34.16 -12.68
C GLY A 470 12.10 -33.13 -12.54
N LEU A 471 11.34 -32.80 -13.60
CA LEU A 471 10.17 -31.93 -13.51
C LEU A 471 8.87 -32.73 -13.32
N ARG A 472 7.89 -32.17 -12.59
CA ARG A 472 6.56 -32.78 -12.48
C ARG A 472 5.74 -32.56 -13.75
N PRO A 473 4.84 -33.50 -14.09
CA PRO A 473 3.95 -33.34 -15.23
C PRO A 473 3.02 -32.13 -15.07
N PRO A 474 2.55 -31.54 -16.18
CA PRO A 474 1.56 -30.48 -16.17
C PRO A 474 0.18 -30.99 -15.72
N ALA A 475 -0.61 -30.15 -15.04
CA ALA A 475 -1.89 -30.55 -14.45
C ALA A 475 -3.00 -30.70 -15.52
N PRO A 476 -3.56 -31.91 -15.73
CA PRO A 476 -4.61 -32.10 -16.74
C PRO A 476 -5.90 -31.33 -16.45
N ALA A 477 -6.22 -31.15 -15.16
CA ALA A 477 -7.37 -30.35 -14.72
C ALA A 477 -7.30 -28.90 -15.24
N ASN A 478 -6.11 -28.41 -15.55
CA ASN A 478 -5.86 -27.06 -16.00
C ASN A 478 -5.32 -27.00 -17.44
N PHE A 479 -5.58 -28.02 -18.28
CA PHE A 479 -5.28 -27.94 -19.71
C PHE A 479 -6.21 -26.97 -20.45
N ILE A 480 -5.68 -26.34 -21.49
CA ILE A 480 -6.38 -25.37 -22.35
C ILE A 480 -7.53 -26.06 -23.07
N ARG A 481 -8.72 -25.44 -23.02
CA ARG A 481 -9.86 -25.76 -23.88
C ARG A 481 -10.55 -24.44 -24.30
N PRO A 482 -11.16 -24.36 -25.49
CA PRO A 482 -11.97 -23.22 -25.89
C PRO A 482 -12.96 -22.77 -24.79
N ALA A 483 -13.04 -21.46 -24.55
CA ALA A 483 -13.90 -20.83 -23.54
C ALA A 483 -13.65 -21.22 -22.07
N LYS A 484 -12.65 -22.07 -21.79
CA LYS A 484 -12.27 -22.43 -20.41
C LYS A 484 -11.57 -21.27 -19.72
N ARG A 485 -11.70 -21.18 -18.40
CA ARG A 485 -10.95 -20.25 -17.55
C ARG A 485 -9.70 -20.92 -16.99
N PRO A 486 -8.55 -20.24 -16.97
CA PRO A 486 -7.35 -20.78 -16.34
C PRO A 486 -7.46 -20.74 -14.82
N LEU A 487 -6.79 -21.69 -14.16
CA LEU A 487 -6.61 -21.71 -12.70
C LEU A 487 -6.01 -20.37 -12.20
N SER A 488 -6.29 -19.99 -10.96
CA SER A 488 -5.70 -18.79 -10.35
C SER A 488 -5.28 -19.00 -8.90
N THR A 489 -4.36 -18.16 -8.43
CA THR A 489 -3.93 -18.05 -7.01
C THR A 489 -4.66 -16.94 -6.25
N MET A 490 -5.43 -16.07 -6.92
CA MET A 490 -6.12 -14.94 -6.30
C MET A 490 -7.06 -15.36 -5.16
N ALA A 491 -6.91 -14.78 -3.97
CA ALA A 491 -7.64 -15.18 -2.76
C ALA A 491 -8.41 -14.01 -2.10
N PRO A 492 -9.32 -13.30 -2.81
CA PRO A 492 -10.20 -12.36 -2.13
C PRO A 492 -11.03 -13.10 -1.07
N THR A 493 -11.12 -12.53 0.13
CA THR A 493 -11.64 -13.22 1.31
C THR A 493 -12.49 -12.28 2.17
N ILE A 494 -13.62 -12.81 2.65
CA ILE A 494 -14.50 -12.14 3.62
C ILE A 494 -14.60 -13.04 4.87
N ILE A 495 -14.54 -12.43 6.05
CA ILE A 495 -14.60 -13.11 7.34
C ILE A 495 -15.86 -12.63 8.05
N LEU A 496 -16.69 -13.58 8.46
CA LEU A 496 -17.89 -13.32 9.24
C LEU A 496 -17.74 -13.92 10.65
N LYS A 497 -18.38 -13.28 11.63
CA LYS A 497 -18.55 -13.81 12.98
C LYS A 497 -20.02 -13.66 13.35
N ASP A 498 -20.67 -14.74 13.78
CA ASP A 498 -22.09 -14.73 14.13
C ASP A 498 -22.99 -14.14 13.03
N LYS A 499 -22.68 -14.48 11.76
CA LYS A 499 -23.30 -13.95 10.52
C LYS A 499 -23.12 -12.44 10.28
N GLN A 500 -22.32 -11.75 11.09
CA GLN A 500 -21.98 -10.35 10.89
C GLN A 500 -20.60 -10.22 10.25
N LEU A 501 -20.40 -9.16 9.47
CA LEU A 501 -19.10 -8.85 8.91
C LEU A 501 -18.07 -8.69 10.04
N LYS A 502 -16.90 -9.30 9.87
CA LYS A 502 -15.80 -9.19 10.82
C LYS A 502 -14.54 -8.63 10.19
N ALA A 503 -14.21 -9.07 8.98
CA ALA A 503 -13.12 -8.50 8.20
C ALA A 503 -13.25 -8.76 6.69
N VAL A 504 -12.51 -7.98 5.91
CA VAL A 504 -12.34 -8.10 4.46
C VAL A 504 -10.85 -8.07 4.19
N VAL A 505 -10.33 -9.04 3.44
CA VAL A 505 -8.90 -9.16 3.19
C VAL A 505 -8.61 -9.76 1.82
N GLY A 506 -7.47 -9.38 1.28
CA GLY A 506 -6.81 -10.06 0.19
C GLY A 506 -5.49 -9.39 -0.11
N ALA A 507 -4.80 -9.91 -1.13
CA ALA A 507 -3.49 -9.44 -1.50
C ALA A 507 -3.28 -9.41 -3.01
N SER A 508 -2.32 -8.58 -3.42
CA SER A 508 -1.64 -8.67 -4.71
C SER A 508 -0.25 -9.29 -4.56
N GLY A 509 0.28 -9.86 -5.64
CA GLY A 509 1.61 -10.50 -5.67
C GLY A 509 1.67 -11.87 -6.33
N GLY A 510 0.76 -12.17 -7.27
CA GLY A 510 0.74 -13.41 -8.04
C GLY A 510 0.73 -14.67 -7.17
N ALA A 511 1.68 -15.56 -7.43
CA ALA A 511 1.74 -16.87 -6.78
C ALA A 511 1.96 -16.83 -5.25
N MET A 512 2.23 -15.65 -4.66
CA MET A 512 2.39 -15.45 -3.22
C MET A 512 1.09 -15.06 -2.49
N ILE A 513 0.00 -14.77 -3.22
CA ILE A 513 -1.26 -14.23 -2.65
C ILE A 513 -1.85 -15.13 -1.56
N ILE A 514 -1.85 -16.46 -1.76
CA ILE A 514 -2.41 -17.41 -0.78
C ILE A 514 -1.67 -17.26 0.56
N ALA A 515 -0.35 -17.32 0.54
CA ALA A 515 0.47 -17.20 1.75
C ALA A 515 0.30 -15.83 2.40
N GLY A 516 0.43 -14.74 1.64
CA GLY A 516 0.31 -13.38 2.18
C GLY A 516 -1.06 -13.09 2.81
N THR A 517 -2.15 -13.56 2.20
CA THR A 517 -3.51 -13.39 2.74
C THR A 517 -3.72 -14.24 3.99
N THR A 518 -3.25 -15.49 3.98
CA THR A 518 -3.33 -16.40 5.12
C THR A 518 -2.56 -15.83 6.32
N GLU A 519 -1.34 -15.34 6.11
CA GLU A 519 -0.48 -14.85 7.17
C GLU A 519 -1.07 -13.60 7.85
N VAL A 520 -1.66 -12.67 7.10
CA VAL A 520 -2.37 -11.51 7.67
C VAL A 520 -3.54 -11.96 8.56
N LEU A 521 -4.30 -12.97 8.15
CA LEU A 521 -5.39 -13.52 8.96
C LEU A 521 -4.88 -14.21 10.22
N LEU A 522 -3.81 -15.01 10.11
CA LEU A 522 -3.18 -15.66 11.26
C LEU A 522 -2.63 -14.62 12.24
N ASN A 523 -1.94 -13.59 11.74
CA ASN A 523 -1.41 -12.49 12.56
C ASN A 523 -2.52 -11.82 13.38
N HIS A 524 -3.65 -11.50 12.75
CA HIS A 524 -4.72 -10.79 13.43
C HIS A 524 -5.54 -11.71 14.34
N PHE A 525 -6.10 -12.79 13.79
CA PHE A 525 -7.10 -13.60 14.48
C PHE A 525 -6.51 -14.71 15.36
N ALA A 526 -5.29 -15.17 15.04
CA ALA A 526 -4.66 -16.27 15.77
C ALA A 526 -3.53 -15.78 16.69
N ARG A 527 -2.71 -14.82 16.26
CA ARG A 527 -1.59 -14.26 17.04
C ARG A 527 -1.97 -13.00 17.82
N GLY A 528 -3.18 -12.47 17.63
CA GLY A 528 -3.72 -11.35 18.40
C GLY A 528 -3.11 -9.99 18.08
N MET A 529 -2.46 -9.85 16.92
CA MET A 529 -1.86 -8.58 16.48
C MET A 529 -2.96 -7.59 16.07
N ASP A 530 -2.72 -6.29 16.26
CA ASP A 530 -3.60 -5.26 15.72
C ASP A 530 -3.55 -5.26 14.17
N PRO A 531 -4.59 -4.75 13.47
CA PRO A 531 -4.68 -4.83 12.01
C PRO A 531 -3.47 -4.27 11.26
N PHE A 532 -2.83 -3.23 11.80
CA PHE A 532 -1.66 -2.63 11.17
C PHE A 532 -0.45 -3.53 11.30
N SER A 533 -0.15 -3.95 12.53
CA SER A 533 0.95 -4.87 12.77
C SER A 533 0.76 -6.19 12.01
N SER A 534 -0.48 -6.65 11.80
CA SER A 534 -0.76 -7.87 11.02
C SER A 534 -0.35 -7.76 9.55
N VAL A 535 -0.53 -6.60 8.94
CA VAL A 535 -0.18 -6.33 7.52
C VAL A 535 1.30 -6.00 7.36
N MET A 536 1.91 -5.39 8.37
CA MET A 536 3.32 -4.95 8.34
C MET A 536 4.30 -6.02 8.83
N ALA A 537 3.82 -7.13 9.37
CA ALA A 537 4.68 -8.24 9.77
C ALA A 537 5.44 -8.81 8.55
N PRO A 538 6.73 -9.12 8.67
CA PRO A 538 7.51 -9.71 7.59
C PRO A 538 7.02 -11.13 7.31
N ARG A 539 6.78 -11.45 6.03
CA ARG A 539 6.12 -12.68 5.60
C ARG A 539 7.06 -13.77 5.07
N VAL A 540 6.56 -15.00 5.06
CA VAL A 540 7.19 -16.16 4.42
C VAL A 540 6.31 -16.74 3.32
N TYR A 541 6.94 -17.32 2.29
CA TYR A 541 6.25 -17.86 1.12
C TYR A 541 6.82 -19.23 0.75
N HIS A 542 5.95 -20.16 0.37
CA HIS A 542 6.36 -21.46 -0.16
C HIS A 542 5.30 -22.02 -1.11
N GLN A 543 5.74 -22.54 -2.27
CA GLN A 543 4.85 -22.99 -3.36
C GLN A 543 4.96 -24.48 -3.65
N LEU A 544 5.54 -25.24 -2.71
CA LEU A 544 5.95 -26.64 -2.82
C LEU A 544 7.12 -26.88 -3.80
N ILE A 545 7.10 -26.25 -4.98
CA ILE A 545 8.16 -26.31 -6.00
C ILE A 545 8.47 -24.87 -6.47
N PRO A 546 9.74 -24.43 -6.45
CA PRO A 546 10.89 -25.12 -5.85
C PRO A 546 10.73 -25.31 -4.33
N ASN A 547 11.48 -26.27 -3.75
CA ASN A 547 11.44 -26.52 -2.30
C ASN A 547 12.31 -25.51 -1.54
N VAL A 548 11.96 -24.23 -1.69
CA VAL A 548 12.67 -23.08 -1.13
C VAL A 548 11.66 -22.18 -0.45
N VAL A 549 11.95 -21.80 0.79
CA VAL A 549 11.19 -20.81 1.54
C VAL A 549 11.70 -19.44 1.13
N SER A 550 10.87 -18.70 0.43
CA SER A 550 11.13 -17.28 0.21
C SER A 550 10.67 -16.48 1.42
N TYR A 551 11.43 -15.46 1.82
CA TYR A 551 11.08 -14.61 2.94
C TYR A 551 11.36 -13.14 2.62
N GLU A 552 10.55 -12.25 3.19
CA GLU A 552 10.77 -10.81 3.01
C GLU A 552 12.08 -10.38 3.67
N ASN A 553 12.95 -9.75 2.89
CA ASN A 553 14.17 -9.11 3.35
C ASN A 553 14.46 -7.89 2.48
N TRP A 554 13.94 -6.74 2.88
CA TRP A 554 14.03 -5.55 2.04
C TRP A 554 13.71 -4.26 2.79
N THR A 555 14.18 -3.16 2.22
CA THR A 555 13.95 -1.81 2.74
C THR A 555 13.08 -1.04 1.76
N THR A 556 12.00 -0.44 2.25
CA THR A 556 11.07 0.35 1.43
C THR A 556 11.71 1.66 1.00
N VAL A 557 11.06 2.33 0.04
CA VAL A 557 11.40 3.70 -0.35
C VAL A 557 11.25 4.71 0.79
N SER A 558 10.47 4.39 1.82
CA SER A 558 10.37 5.17 3.07
C SER A 558 11.41 4.79 4.13
N SER A 559 12.38 3.93 3.78
CA SER A 559 13.44 3.43 4.67
C SER A 559 12.96 2.49 5.79
N ASP A 560 11.75 1.95 5.69
CA ASP A 560 11.28 0.90 6.60
C ASP A 560 11.89 -0.44 6.18
N HIS A 561 12.53 -1.13 7.12
CA HIS A 561 13.17 -2.42 6.86
C HIS A 561 12.28 -3.58 7.34
N PHE A 562 11.95 -4.49 6.43
CA PHE A 562 11.17 -5.70 6.66
C PHE A 562 12.06 -6.90 6.49
N GLU A 563 12.33 -7.60 7.59
CA GLU A 563 13.08 -8.85 7.55
C GLU A 563 12.51 -9.83 8.57
N VAL A 564 12.33 -11.09 8.13
CA VAL A 564 12.01 -12.19 9.06
C VAL A 564 13.15 -12.31 10.09
N PRO A 565 12.86 -12.30 11.41
CA PRO A 565 13.88 -12.25 12.45
C PRO A 565 14.98 -13.30 12.28
N ALA A 566 16.23 -12.91 12.53
CA ALA A 566 17.39 -13.81 12.41
C ALA A 566 17.23 -15.11 13.21
N GLU A 567 16.71 -15.02 14.43
CA GLU A 567 16.41 -16.19 15.26
C GLU A 567 15.45 -17.17 14.56
N THR A 568 14.37 -16.65 13.96
CA THR A 568 13.41 -17.47 13.21
C THR A 568 14.10 -18.14 12.03
N ARG A 569 14.91 -17.40 11.27
CA ARG A 569 15.64 -17.95 10.12
C ARG A 569 16.61 -19.06 10.53
N GLU A 570 17.32 -18.91 11.64
CA GLU A 570 18.22 -19.93 12.15
C GLU A 570 17.47 -21.19 12.61
N VAL A 571 16.32 -21.04 13.26
CA VAL A 571 15.46 -22.18 13.61
C VAL A 571 14.96 -22.89 12.33
N LEU A 572 14.52 -22.15 11.32
CA LEU A 572 14.05 -22.75 10.07
C LEU A 572 15.17 -23.51 9.34
N LYS A 573 16.38 -22.94 9.27
CA LYS A 573 17.56 -23.62 8.71
C LYS A 573 17.92 -24.90 9.48
N LYS A 574 17.89 -24.86 10.82
CA LYS A 574 18.13 -26.05 11.67
C LYS A 574 17.10 -27.16 11.42
N LYS A 575 15.88 -26.80 11.05
CA LYS A 575 14.82 -27.74 10.64
C LYS A 575 14.95 -28.20 9.18
N GLY A 576 15.98 -27.77 8.44
CA GLY A 576 16.26 -28.20 7.08
C GLY A 576 15.65 -27.32 5.98
N HIS A 577 15.02 -26.19 6.31
CA HIS A 577 14.46 -25.29 5.30
C HIS A 577 15.57 -24.54 4.55
N VAL A 578 15.49 -24.52 3.22
CA VAL A 578 16.33 -23.69 2.37
C VAL A 578 15.68 -22.32 2.25
N LEU A 579 16.37 -21.27 2.69
CA LEU A 579 15.83 -19.91 2.75
C LEU A 579 16.39 -19.01 1.64
N GLN A 580 15.53 -18.21 1.02
CA GLN A 580 15.90 -17.19 0.03
C GLN A 580 15.23 -15.85 0.36
N GLY A 581 16.05 -14.80 0.53
CA GLY A 581 15.53 -13.45 0.77
C GLY A 581 14.93 -12.85 -0.50
N LEU A 582 13.82 -12.11 -0.35
CA LEU A 582 13.15 -11.39 -1.43
C LEU A 582 13.16 -9.89 -1.21
N ALA A 583 13.50 -9.16 -2.27
CA ALA A 583 13.45 -7.70 -2.34
C ALA A 583 12.02 -7.14 -2.58
N GLY A 584 11.02 -7.73 -1.91
CA GLY A 584 9.60 -7.42 -2.06
C GLY A 584 8.70 -8.62 -1.77
N GLY A 585 7.39 -8.40 -1.71
CA GLY A 585 6.43 -9.45 -1.42
C GLY A 585 5.01 -9.03 -1.78
N THR A 586 4.02 -9.60 -1.07
CA THR A 586 2.61 -9.31 -1.31
C THR A 586 2.20 -7.93 -0.79
N ILE A 587 1.22 -7.29 -1.41
CA ILE A 587 0.60 -6.06 -0.87
C ILE A 587 -0.81 -6.45 -0.43
N CYS A 588 -1.08 -6.38 0.87
CA CYS A 588 -2.38 -6.74 1.43
C CYS A 588 -3.20 -5.49 1.75
N GLN A 589 -4.49 -5.52 1.43
CA GLN A 589 -5.48 -4.60 1.99
C GLN A 589 -6.31 -5.38 3.00
N PHE A 590 -6.51 -4.77 4.16
CA PHE A 590 -7.19 -5.40 5.28
C PHE A 590 -8.13 -4.40 5.94
N VAL A 591 -9.40 -4.75 6.03
CA VAL A 591 -10.42 -3.99 6.76
C VAL A 591 -10.97 -4.88 7.86
N VAL A 592 -10.93 -4.40 9.10
CA VAL A 592 -11.46 -5.10 10.28
C VAL A 592 -12.58 -4.30 10.91
N GLN A 593 -13.67 -4.99 11.22
CA GLN A 593 -14.75 -4.42 12.03
C GLN A 593 -14.56 -4.77 13.51
N ARG A 594 -14.39 -3.73 14.34
CA ARG A 594 -14.45 -3.83 15.80
C ARG A 594 -15.89 -3.71 16.23
N LEU A 595 -16.54 -4.85 16.45
CA LEU A 595 -17.86 -4.90 17.06
C LEU A 595 -17.74 -4.36 18.50
N GLU A 596 -18.40 -3.24 18.82
CA GLU A 596 -18.58 -2.79 20.20
C GLU A 596 -19.58 -3.75 20.88
N SER A 597 -19.37 -4.06 22.17
CA SER A 597 -20.32 -4.82 22.98
C SER A 597 -21.70 -4.16 22.87
N ALA A 598 -22.76 -4.95 22.65
CA ALA A 598 -24.11 -4.44 22.52
C ALA A 598 -24.43 -3.51 23.71
N LYS A 599 -24.79 -2.26 23.44
CA LYS A 599 -25.42 -1.41 24.45
C LYS A 599 -26.79 -2.02 24.77
N GLU A 600 -27.19 -1.97 26.05
CA GLU A 600 -28.43 -2.57 26.59
C GLU A 600 -29.73 -2.07 25.94
N ASP A 601 -29.67 -1.14 25.00
CA ASP A 601 -30.83 -0.41 24.46
C ASP A 601 -31.32 -0.92 23.08
N GLY A 602 -31.00 -2.16 22.69
CA GLY A 602 -31.57 -2.81 21.50
C GLY A 602 -31.14 -2.23 20.13
N GLY A 603 -30.32 -1.19 20.08
CA GLY A 603 -29.75 -0.66 18.85
C GLY A 603 -28.58 -1.52 18.34
N LYS A 604 -28.60 -1.93 17.07
CA LYS A 604 -27.43 -2.50 16.39
C LYS A 604 -26.30 -1.47 16.41
N GLY A 605 -25.37 -1.57 17.35
CA GLY A 605 -24.19 -0.71 17.41
C GLY A 605 -23.29 -0.97 16.20
N PHE A 606 -23.23 -0.03 15.27
CA PHE A 606 -22.29 -0.11 14.14
C PHE A 606 -20.87 0.07 14.65
N GLY A 607 -20.10 -1.03 14.67
CA GLY A 607 -18.72 -1.06 15.16
C GLY A 607 -17.74 -0.19 14.35
N GLU A 608 -16.62 0.18 14.96
CA GLU A 608 -15.53 0.92 14.31
C GLU A 608 -14.85 0.06 13.23
N LEU A 609 -14.74 0.58 12.01
CA LEU A 609 -13.99 -0.03 10.91
C LEU A 609 -12.56 0.49 10.96
N VAL A 610 -11.60 -0.43 10.91
CA VAL A 610 -10.16 -0.16 10.86
C VAL A 610 -9.65 -0.68 9.53
N ALA A 611 -9.17 0.21 8.64
CA ALA A 611 -8.54 -0.20 7.39
C ALA A 611 -7.06 0.08 7.37
N VAL A 612 -6.35 -0.86 6.77
CA VAL A 612 -4.91 -0.87 6.60
C VAL A 612 -4.59 -1.34 5.18
N SER A 613 -3.57 -0.72 4.58
CA SER A 613 -2.97 -1.16 3.33
C SER A 613 -1.47 -1.25 3.52
N ALA A 614 -0.87 -2.34 3.06
CA ALA A 614 0.58 -2.53 3.02
C ALA A 614 1.24 -1.40 2.19
N LYS A 615 1.96 -0.49 2.83
CA LYS A 615 2.65 0.62 2.16
C LYS A 615 4.06 0.21 1.78
N HIS A 616 4.13 -0.83 0.99
CA HIS A 616 5.39 -1.51 0.78
C HIS A 616 6.11 -0.92 -0.45
N GLN A 617 5.40 -0.61 -1.54
CA GLN A 617 6.05 0.02 -2.71
C GLN A 617 5.18 1.11 -3.37
N CYS A 618 3.89 1.14 -3.06
CA CYS A 618 2.94 2.13 -3.54
C CYS A 618 2.74 3.28 -2.54
N ILE A 619 2.34 4.44 -3.05
CA ILE A 619 1.65 5.47 -2.27
C ILE A 619 0.22 4.95 -2.00
N GLY A 620 0.10 3.80 -1.35
CA GLY A 620 -1.16 3.20 -0.93
C GLY A 620 -1.63 3.89 0.34
N LEU A 621 -2.69 4.68 0.23
CA LEU A 621 -3.38 5.26 1.38
C LEU A 621 -4.72 4.53 1.48
N CYS A 622 -5.08 4.03 2.66
CA CYS A 622 -6.49 3.84 2.98
C CYS A 622 -7.18 5.21 3.00
N GLU A 623 -8.49 5.27 2.83
CA GLU A 623 -9.24 6.54 2.90
C GLU A 623 -10.62 6.32 3.55
N CYS A 624 -11.07 7.23 4.40
CA CYS A 624 -12.28 7.09 5.23
C CYS A 624 -13.29 8.24 5.12
N ILE A 625 -14.53 7.96 5.54
CA ILE A 625 -15.62 8.94 5.66
C ILE A 625 -15.76 9.41 7.12
N TYR A 626 -15.75 10.72 7.34
CA TYR A 626 -16.25 11.39 8.54
C TYR A 626 -17.38 12.33 8.09
N ILE A 627 -18.58 12.21 8.64
CA ILE A 627 -19.67 13.19 8.47
C ILE A 627 -20.09 13.64 9.86
N ASP A 628 -19.91 14.93 10.15
CA ASP A 628 -20.49 15.58 11.32
C ASP A 628 -22.01 15.58 11.19
N SER A 629 -22.66 15.11 12.25
CA SER A 629 -24.12 15.05 12.36
C SER A 629 -24.67 16.42 12.74
N ASN A 630 -24.74 17.34 11.78
CA ASN A 630 -25.71 18.45 11.74
C ASN A 630 -25.47 19.36 10.52
N SER A 631 -26.24 19.17 9.46
CA SER A 631 -26.78 20.29 8.68
C SER A 631 -27.81 19.79 7.67
N SER A 632 -29.06 20.11 7.96
CA SER A 632 -30.18 20.09 7.04
C SER A 632 -30.21 21.38 6.20
N LEU A 633 -30.76 21.29 4.97
CA LEU A 633 -31.19 22.39 4.06
C LEU A 633 -30.04 23.07 3.29
N MET A 634 -30.14 23.48 2.02
CA MET A 634 -31.26 23.65 1.09
C MET A 634 -30.69 23.68 -0.35
N GLU A 635 -31.40 23.13 -1.33
CA GLU A 635 -31.09 23.30 -2.76
C GLU A 635 -31.38 24.73 -3.22
N THR A 636 -30.44 25.33 -3.96
CA THR A 636 -30.76 26.29 -5.02
C THR A 636 -29.76 26.17 -6.17
N SER A 637 -30.31 25.87 -7.35
CA SER A 637 -29.68 25.86 -8.67
C SER A 637 -29.15 27.24 -9.08
N VAL A 638 -27.93 27.30 -9.63
CA VAL A 638 -27.53 28.02 -10.87
C VAL A 638 -26.08 27.58 -11.20
N ALA A 639 -25.85 27.05 -12.40
CA ALA A 639 -24.51 26.86 -12.96
C ALA A 639 -24.06 28.13 -13.71
N PRO A 640 -22.77 28.50 -13.68
CA PRO A 640 -21.94 28.23 -14.87
C PRO A 640 -20.46 27.86 -14.62
N SER A 641 -19.93 27.11 -15.60
CA SER A 641 -18.53 26.90 -16.05
C SER A 641 -17.43 26.32 -15.13
N MET A 642 -17.00 25.10 -15.51
CA MET A 642 -15.62 24.59 -15.64
C MET A 642 -14.47 25.20 -14.79
N ALA A 643 -14.53 25.01 -13.47
CA ALA A 643 -13.36 24.88 -12.61
C ALA A 643 -13.77 24.03 -11.39
N THR A 644 -12.91 23.15 -10.86
CA THR A 644 -13.21 22.57 -9.55
C THR A 644 -13.26 23.72 -8.52
N PRO A 645 -14.04 23.63 -7.43
CA PRO A 645 -14.03 24.67 -6.39
C PRO A 645 -12.61 24.99 -5.90
N LEU A 646 -11.74 23.97 -5.84
CA LEU A 646 -10.32 24.13 -5.53
C LEU A 646 -9.58 25.00 -6.56
N ASP A 647 -9.71 24.71 -7.86
CA ASP A 647 -9.07 25.48 -8.94
C ASP A 647 -9.63 26.91 -9.03
N PHE A 648 -10.92 27.06 -8.75
CA PHE A 648 -11.57 28.37 -8.64
C PHE A 648 -10.95 29.19 -7.51
N TYR A 649 -10.86 28.66 -6.29
CA TYR A 649 -10.27 29.40 -5.18
C TYR A 649 -8.75 29.59 -5.31
N ALA A 650 -8.03 28.64 -5.93
CA ALA A 650 -6.61 28.79 -6.22
C ALA A 650 -6.34 29.90 -7.26
N SER A 651 -7.11 29.93 -8.35
CA SER A 651 -7.01 31.01 -9.35
C SER A 651 -7.43 32.37 -8.79
N VAL A 652 -8.47 32.41 -7.95
CA VAL A 652 -8.89 33.62 -7.23
C VAL A 652 -7.80 34.09 -6.26
N LEU A 653 -7.15 33.18 -5.53
CA LEU A 653 -6.03 33.52 -4.64
C LEU A 653 -4.82 34.05 -5.44
N GLN A 654 -4.44 33.39 -6.53
CA GLN A 654 -3.34 33.84 -7.40
C GLN A 654 -3.64 35.20 -8.07
N ALA A 655 -4.89 35.45 -8.46
CA ALA A 655 -5.30 36.76 -8.97
C ALA A 655 -5.24 37.83 -7.86
N SER A 656 -5.66 37.50 -6.64
CA SER A 656 -5.63 38.42 -5.49
C SER A 656 -4.22 38.72 -4.97
N GLN A 657 -3.27 37.79 -5.14
CA GLN A 657 -1.84 38.02 -4.89
C GLN A 657 -1.28 39.19 -5.68
N LYS A 658 -1.81 39.47 -6.88
CA LYS A 658 -1.39 40.59 -7.71
C LYS A 658 -2.00 41.93 -7.27
N SER A 659 -3.18 41.94 -6.67
CA SER A 659 -3.89 43.17 -6.29
C SER A 659 -3.57 43.68 -4.88
N LYS A 660 -3.00 42.86 -4.00
CA LYS A 660 -2.68 43.17 -2.59
C LYS A 660 -3.86 43.72 -1.76
N ASP A 661 -5.11 43.46 -2.17
CA ASP A 661 -6.32 43.97 -1.48
C ASP A 661 -6.63 43.18 -0.17
N PRO A 662 -6.64 43.84 1.01
CA PRO A 662 -6.91 43.19 2.29
C PRO A 662 -8.36 42.72 2.50
N PHE A 663 -9.35 43.29 1.81
CA PHE A 663 -10.78 42.97 1.99
C PHE A 663 -11.20 41.73 1.20
N ALA A 664 -10.73 41.60 -0.05
CA ALA A 664 -10.89 40.38 -0.84
C ALA A 664 -10.39 39.14 -0.10
N ARG A 665 -9.27 39.27 0.62
CA ARG A 665 -8.61 38.22 1.41
C ARG A 665 -9.50 37.58 2.49
N LYS A 666 -10.11 38.39 3.38
CA LYS A 666 -10.97 37.85 4.45
C LYS A 666 -12.23 37.18 3.89
N SER A 667 -12.76 37.74 2.80
CA SER A 667 -13.90 37.16 2.08
C SER A 667 -13.55 35.83 1.43
N ILE A 668 -12.36 35.72 0.81
CA ILE A 668 -11.86 34.47 0.21
C ILE A 668 -11.59 33.42 1.28
N HIS A 669 -10.92 33.76 2.38
CA HIS A 669 -10.67 32.84 3.51
C HIS A 669 -11.97 32.27 4.10
N ALA A 670 -12.94 33.15 4.40
CA ALA A 670 -14.24 32.72 4.92
C ALA A 670 -15.01 31.83 3.93
N ARG A 671 -14.92 32.12 2.62
CA ARG A 671 -15.52 31.30 1.56
C ARG A 671 -14.84 29.95 1.38
N ILE A 672 -13.51 29.87 1.54
CA ILE A 672 -12.74 28.61 1.52
C ILE A 672 -13.16 27.73 2.72
N ILE A 673 -13.31 28.32 3.91
CA ILE A 673 -13.82 27.60 5.09
C ILE A 673 -15.24 27.10 4.84
N LYS A 674 -16.15 27.98 4.39
CA LYS A 674 -17.55 27.64 4.12
C LYS A 674 -17.71 26.60 2.99
N ALA A 675 -16.77 26.55 2.05
CA ALA A 675 -16.71 25.55 0.99
C ALA A 675 -16.05 24.22 1.44
N GLY A 676 -15.66 24.08 2.71
CA GLY A 676 -15.02 22.87 3.24
C GLY A 676 -13.59 22.64 2.74
N LEU A 677 -12.95 23.66 2.15
CA LEU A 677 -11.65 23.55 1.50
C LEU A 677 -10.46 23.91 2.41
N HIS A 678 -10.71 24.22 3.68
CA HIS A 678 -9.68 24.55 4.68
C HIS A 678 -8.76 23.36 5.06
N PHE A 679 -9.10 22.13 4.61
CA PHE A 679 -8.21 20.96 4.70
C PHE A 679 -7.21 20.85 3.54
N SER A 680 -7.35 21.68 2.49
CA SER A 680 -6.43 21.66 1.36
C SER A 680 -5.09 22.26 1.76
N ALA A 681 -4.06 21.42 1.85
CA ALA A 681 -2.71 21.86 2.18
C ALA A 681 -2.17 22.90 1.19
N PHE A 682 -2.59 22.83 -0.07
CA PHE A 682 -2.21 23.78 -1.11
C PHE A 682 -2.87 25.16 -0.89
N LEU A 683 -4.20 25.21 -0.70
CA LEU A 683 -4.90 26.49 -0.47
C LEU A 683 -4.49 27.13 0.85
N MET A 684 -4.29 26.34 1.91
CA MET A 684 -3.87 26.86 3.21
C MET A 684 -2.42 27.35 3.17
N ASN A 685 -1.53 26.69 2.44
CA ASN A 685 -0.17 27.17 2.21
C ASN A 685 -0.18 28.48 1.38
N ASP A 686 -0.97 28.53 0.31
CA ASP A 686 -1.14 29.74 -0.50
C ASP A 686 -1.73 30.91 0.31
N LEU A 687 -2.67 30.64 1.21
CA LEU A 687 -3.20 31.63 2.14
C LEU A 687 -2.15 32.09 3.16
N ILE A 688 -1.39 31.18 3.77
CA ILE A 688 -0.30 31.54 4.70
C ILE A 688 0.73 32.44 4.00
N ASN A 689 1.18 32.06 2.81
CA ASN A 689 2.13 32.85 2.03
C ASN A 689 1.52 34.16 1.54
N PHE A 690 0.26 34.18 1.12
CA PHE A 690 -0.44 35.40 0.70
C PHE A 690 -0.55 36.40 1.86
N ASN A 691 -0.89 35.93 3.07
CA ASN A 691 -0.95 36.77 4.27
C ASN A 691 0.42 37.36 4.62
N ALA A 692 1.48 36.56 4.54
CA ALA A 692 2.82 37.00 4.89
C ALA A 692 3.49 37.92 3.85
N ASN A 693 3.29 37.67 2.56
CA ASN A 693 3.84 38.49 1.47
C ASN A 693 3.27 39.93 1.47
N ILE A 694 2.15 40.16 2.15
CA ILE A 694 1.52 41.48 2.32
C ILE A 694 1.83 42.08 3.72
N GLY A 695 2.59 41.37 4.56
CA GLY A 695 3.04 41.84 5.87
C GLY A 695 2.07 41.57 7.04
N PHE A 696 0.98 40.83 6.82
CA PHE A 696 -0.01 40.48 7.85
C PHE A 696 0.32 39.14 8.54
N PHE A 697 1.44 39.10 9.26
CA PHE A 697 1.94 37.89 9.92
C PHE A 697 1.00 37.34 11.00
N PHE A 698 0.28 38.20 11.72
CA PHE A 698 -0.73 37.76 12.70
C PHE A 698 -1.84 36.94 12.04
N ASP A 699 -2.27 37.36 10.84
CA ASP A 699 -3.28 36.62 10.09
C ASP A 699 -2.70 35.33 9.49
N ALA A 700 -1.44 35.33 9.02
CA ALA A 700 -0.77 34.10 8.59
C ALA A 700 -0.70 33.07 9.71
N ARG A 701 -0.39 33.52 10.94
CA ARG A 701 -0.39 32.67 12.14
C ARG A 701 -1.79 32.19 12.50
N ARG A 702 -2.81 33.05 12.42
CA ARG A 702 -4.20 32.65 12.67
C ARG A 702 -4.69 31.60 11.66
N VAL A 703 -4.39 31.77 10.38
CA VAL A 703 -4.70 30.76 9.34
C VAL A 703 -4.02 29.44 9.65
N PHE A 704 -2.76 29.48 10.09
CA PHE A 704 -2.04 28.29 10.53
C PHE A 704 -2.68 27.64 11.77
N ASP A 705 -3.06 28.44 12.78
CA ASP A 705 -3.68 27.96 14.01
C ASP A 705 -5.06 27.32 13.75
N GLU A 706 -5.82 27.82 12.78
CA GLU A 706 -7.10 27.26 12.32
C GLU A 706 -6.97 25.91 11.59
N ILE A 707 -5.75 25.47 11.22
CA ILE A 707 -5.53 24.14 10.62
C ILE A 707 -5.78 23.06 11.69
N PRO A 708 -6.78 22.17 11.52
CA PRO A 708 -7.18 21.20 12.54
C PRO A 708 -6.09 20.17 12.87
N VAL A 709 -5.27 19.79 11.87
CA VAL A 709 -4.14 18.87 12.04
C VAL A 709 -2.90 19.43 11.35
N LYS A 710 -1.96 19.95 12.15
CA LYS A 710 -0.69 20.53 11.67
C LYS A 710 0.36 19.43 11.49
N ASN A 711 0.75 19.14 10.26
CA ASN A 711 1.88 18.26 9.94
C ASN A 711 3.19 19.07 9.83
N THR A 712 4.33 18.39 9.81
CA THR A 712 5.66 19.01 9.67
C THR A 712 5.77 19.92 8.44
N TYR A 713 5.02 19.64 7.37
CA TYR A 713 4.96 20.50 6.18
C TYR A 713 4.34 21.87 6.46
N PHE A 714 3.21 21.96 7.17
CA PHE A 714 2.63 23.25 7.56
C PHE A 714 3.52 24.01 8.54
N TRP A 715 4.15 23.29 9.48
CA TRP A 715 5.13 23.87 10.40
C TRP A 715 6.34 24.45 9.64
N ASN A 716 6.92 23.68 8.71
CA ASN A 716 8.00 24.14 7.85
C ASN A 716 7.58 25.30 6.95
N THR A 717 6.33 25.33 6.52
CA THR A 717 5.75 26.43 5.73
C THR A 717 5.74 27.72 6.55
N ILE A 718 5.03 27.74 7.68
CA ILE A 718 4.93 28.95 8.51
C ILE A 718 6.33 29.37 9.02
N LEU A 719 7.18 28.40 9.39
CA LEU A 719 8.57 28.66 9.78
C LEU A 719 9.35 29.36 8.65
N SER A 720 9.35 28.78 7.45
CA SER A 720 10.03 29.35 6.28
C SER A 720 9.47 30.71 5.88
N THR A 721 8.16 30.91 6.07
CA THR A 721 7.51 32.20 5.81
C THR A 721 8.06 33.28 6.73
N TYR A 722 8.25 33.00 8.02
CA TYR A 722 8.81 33.97 8.97
C TYR A 722 10.32 34.20 8.77
N THR A 723 11.10 33.15 8.46
CA THR A 723 12.55 33.29 8.21
C THR A 723 12.81 34.12 6.95
N LYS A 724 12.09 33.85 5.83
CA LYS A 724 12.22 34.59 4.57
C LYS A 724 11.89 36.08 4.67
N HIS A 725 11.06 36.47 5.63
CA HIS A 725 10.69 37.87 5.86
C HIS A 725 11.50 38.54 6.98
N GLY A 726 12.61 37.92 7.41
CA GLY A 726 13.53 38.49 8.40
C GLY A 726 12.96 38.59 9.81
N ARG A 727 11.93 37.80 10.15
CA ARG A 727 11.33 37.74 11.49
C ARG A 727 11.89 36.56 12.28
N ILE A 728 13.21 36.54 12.42
CA ILE A 728 13.94 35.37 12.94
C ILE A 728 13.57 35.00 14.38
N ASP A 729 13.31 35.98 15.25
CA ASP A 729 12.94 35.70 16.65
C ASP A 729 11.54 35.07 16.77
N ALA A 730 10.62 35.39 15.86
CA ALA A 730 9.30 34.77 15.78
C ALA A 730 9.37 33.39 15.09
N ALA A 731 10.24 33.23 14.08
CA ALA A 731 10.54 31.93 13.50
C ALA A 731 11.13 30.97 14.54
N HIS A 732 12.02 31.45 15.42
CA HIS A 732 12.59 30.65 16.49
C HIS A 732 11.53 30.16 17.49
N ARG A 733 10.55 31.00 17.85
CA ARG A 733 9.42 30.57 18.69
C ARG A 733 8.56 29.50 18.00
N ILE A 734 8.30 29.66 16.70
CA ILE A 734 7.61 28.64 15.91
C ILE A 734 8.40 27.34 15.91
N PHE A 735 9.71 27.41 15.69
CA PHE A 735 10.61 26.25 15.71
C PHE A 735 10.57 25.52 17.05
N GLU A 736 10.51 26.26 18.15
CA GLU A 736 10.36 25.67 19.48
C GLU A 736 9.02 24.96 19.68
N GLU A 737 7.93 25.55 19.20
CA GLU A 737 6.58 24.95 19.26
C GLU A 737 6.41 23.70 18.37
N MET A 738 7.34 23.45 17.43
CA MET A 738 7.24 22.31 16.50
C MET A 738 7.37 20.98 17.25
N PRO A 739 6.35 20.09 17.20
CA PRO A 739 6.40 18.80 17.89
C PRO A 739 7.43 17.83 17.32
N ASN A 740 7.72 17.94 16.02
CA ASN A 740 8.72 17.13 15.31
C ASN A 740 9.46 18.04 14.33
N ARG A 741 10.79 18.09 14.44
CA ARG A 741 11.67 18.92 13.60
C ARG A 741 12.43 18.01 12.64
N ASP A 742 12.30 18.25 11.35
CA ASP A 742 13.01 17.50 10.31
C ASP A 742 14.18 18.32 9.74
N SER A 743 14.97 17.73 8.85
CA SER A 743 16.13 18.40 8.28
C SER A 743 15.78 19.73 7.57
N ILE A 744 14.55 19.86 7.07
CA ILE A 744 14.05 21.08 6.43
C ILE A 744 13.80 22.16 7.49
N SER A 745 13.21 21.81 8.65
CA SER A 745 13.00 22.74 9.77
C SER A 745 14.32 23.33 10.26
N TRP A 746 15.32 22.48 10.51
CA TRP A 746 16.64 22.89 10.98
C TRP A 746 17.35 23.76 9.93
N THR A 747 17.33 23.35 8.66
CA THR A 747 17.96 24.10 7.58
C THR A 747 17.30 25.46 7.37
N ALA A 748 15.97 25.57 7.48
CA ALA A 748 15.27 26.84 7.34
C ALA A 748 15.68 27.87 8.40
N MET A 749 15.95 27.44 9.62
CA MET A 749 16.44 28.32 10.69
C MET A 749 17.91 28.69 10.52
N ILE A 750 18.76 27.74 10.14
CA ILE A 750 20.19 27.97 9.84
C ILE A 750 20.33 29.02 8.71
N VAL A 751 19.61 28.83 7.61
CA VAL A 751 19.56 29.80 6.50
C VAL A 751 18.98 31.14 6.96
N GLY A 752 17.92 31.11 7.78
CA GLY A 752 17.28 32.31 8.30
C GLY A 752 18.22 33.16 9.16
N TYR A 753 19.01 32.54 10.03
CA TYR A 753 20.00 33.25 10.84
C TYR A 753 21.16 33.81 10.01
N ASN A 754 21.62 33.06 9.01
CA ASN A 754 22.62 33.52 8.05
C ASN A 754 22.20 34.78 7.30
N GLN A 755 20.97 34.79 6.80
CA GLN A 755 20.43 35.94 6.07
C GLN A 755 20.32 37.20 6.95
N MET A 756 20.22 37.03 8.27
CA MET A 756 20.18 38.13 9.24
C MET A 756 21.56 38.53 9.77
N GLY A 757 22.64 37.92 9.29
CA GLY A 757 24.01 38.18 9.73
C GLY A 757 24.32 37.70 11.15
N ARG A 758 23.50 36.81 11.73
CA ARG A 758 23.72 36.24 13.07
C ARG A 758 24.49 34.93 12.95
N PHE A 759 25.75 35.00 12.54
CA PHE A 759 26.53 33.84 12.08
C PHE A 759 26.90 32.80 13.16
N GLU A 760 26.82 33.15 14.45
CA GLU A 760 27.03 32.19 15.54
C GLU A 760 25.86 31.19 15.70
N ASN A 761 24.63 31.65 15.51
CA ASN A 761 23.42 30.82 15.67
C ASN A 761 23.32 29.63 14.69
N PRO A 762 23.68 29.75 13.39
CA PRO A 762 23.75 28.64 12.44
C PRO A 762 24.64 27.49 12.91
N ILE A 763 25.79 27.80 13.51
CA ILE A 763 26.74 26.80 14.01
C ILE A 763 26.14 26.08 15.22
N GLN A 764 25.56 26.83 16.16
CA GLN A 764 24.89 26.25 17.32
C GLN A 764 23.71 25.34 16.90
N MET A 765 22.86 25.81 16.00
CA MET A 765 21.74 25.01 15.50
C MET A 765 22.17 23.76 14.74
N PHE A 766 23.30 23.81 14.03
CA PHE A 766 23.87 22.64 13.38
C PHE A 766 24.36 21.59 14.39
N LEU A 767 25.00 22.02 15.47
CA LEU A 767 25.42 21.12 16.54
C LEU A 767 24.21 20.48 17.24
N GLU A 768 23.17 21.25 17.52
CA GLU A 768 21.92 20.74 18.08
C GLU A 768 21.20 19.77 17.14
N MET A 769 21.20 20.06 15.84
CA MET A 769 20.66 19.18 14.79
C MET A 769 21.37 17.81 14.78
N VAL A 770 22.71 17.81 14.84
CA VAL A 770 23.52 16.59 14.89
C VAL A 770 23.30 15.84 16.21
N PHE A 771 23.21 16.55 17.33
CA PHE A 771 22.92 15.96 18.64
C PHE A 771 21.55 15.27 18.67
N CYS A 772 20.55 15.87 18.02
CA CYS A 772 19.22 15.29 17.85
C CYS A 772 19.17 14.16 16.81
N ARG A 773 20.33 13.71 16.28
CA ARG A 773 20.48 12.66 15.25
C ARG A 773 19.70 12.95 13.96
N VAL A 774 19.50 14.22 13.63
CA VAL A 774 18.89 14.62 12.36
C VAL A 774 20.01 14.81 11.32
N PRO A 775 20.00 14.08 10.18
CA PRO A 775 21.08 14.15 9.22
C PRO A 775 21.07 15.52 8.49
N PRO A 776 22.21 16.25 8.47
CA PRO A 776 22.30 17.52 7.76
C PRO A 776 22.22 17.32 6.25
N THR A 777 21.63 18.30 5.55
CA THR A 777 21.58 18.32 4.09
C THR A 777 22.82 19.01 3.52
N GLN A 778 23.07 18.84 2.22
CA GLN A 778 24.13 19.56 1.53
C GLN A 778 23.99 21.09 1.71
N LEU A 779 22.76 21.61 1.66
CA LEU A 779 22.47 23.02 1.88
C LEU A 779 22.81 23.45 3.32
N THR A 780 22.42 22.64 4.31
CA THR A 780 22.77 22.87 5.72
C THR A 780 24.28 23.03 5.91
N ILE A 781 25.06 22.15 5.31
CA ILE A 781 26.52 22.14 5.43
C ILE A 781 27.12 23.38 4.75
N THR A 782 26.65 23.74 3.55
CA THR A 782 27.15 24.94 2.83
C THR A 782 26.86 26.23 3.59
N ASP A 783 25.69 26.34 4.21
CA ASP A 783 25.30 27.52 4.98
C ASP A 783 26.10 27.64 6.29
N VAL A 784 26.38 26.54 6.97
CA VAL A 784 27.22 26.53 8.17
C VAL A 784 28.67 26.90 7.83
N PHE A 785 29.20 26.42 6.70
CA PHE A 785 30.53 26.84 6.23
C PHE A 785 30.58 28.34 5.92
N ALA A 786 29.56 28.87 5.25
CA ALA A 786 29.47 30.32 5.01
C ALA A 786 29.45 31.11 6.33
N SER A 787 28.83 30.55 7.38
CA SER A 787 28.82 31.15 8.73
C SER A 787 30.21 31.17 9.36
N CYS A 788 30.95 30.04 9.33
CA CYS A 788 32.30 29.97 9.90
C CYS A 788 33.24 30.97 9.19
N VAL A 789 33.16 31.07 7.86
CA VAL A 789 33.97 32.03 7.07
C VAL A 789 33.60 33.48 7.41
N ALA A 790 32.31 33.77 7.60
CA ALA A 790 31.86 35.12 7.94
C ALA A 790 32.30 35.56 9.35
N ILE A 791 32.36 34.65 10.33
CA ILE A 791 32.89 34.94 11.67
C ILE A 791 34.39 35.22 11.61
N GLU A 792 35.16 34.39 10.89
CA GLU A 792 36.61 34.58 10.72
C GLU A 792 36.96 35.90 10.02
N ALA A 793 36.09 36.38 9.12
CA ALA A 793 36.23 37.67 8.45
C ALA A 793 35.79 38.89 9.29
N LEU A 794 35.09 38.68 10.42
CA LEU A 794 34.70 39.73 11.37
C LEU A 794 35.72 39.88 12.53
N ASP A 795 36.51 38.84 12.79
CA ASP A 795 37.54 38.79 13.83
C ASP A 795 38.96 39.18 13.34
N GLY A 796 39.12 39.45 12.04
CA GLY A 796 40.36 39.95 11.40
C GLY A 796 40.24 41.40 10.98
#